data_AF-A0A8C5F2A3-F1
#
_entry.id   AF-A0A8C5F2A3-F1
#
_cell.length_a   1.000
_cell.length_b   1.000
_cell.length_c   1.000
_cell.angle_alpha   90.00
_cell.angle_beta   90.00
_cell.angle_gamma   90.00
#
_symmetry.space_group_name_H-M   'P 1'
#
loop_
_entity.id
_entity.type
_entity.pdbx_description
1 polymer ?
#
loop_
_entity_poly.entity_id
_entity_poly.type
_entity_poly.pdbx_seq_one_letter_code
_entity_poly.pdbx_strand_id
1 'polypeptide(L)'
;MKRGGRRGPQPCRSLGLPETKRRGRAQRMNKDMEELESGLQRLDLSVEGALPMGTGLAFDEQLMEFHCLWDDSFPERPERLAAVKGKLLQCGLWERCVPVEARLATEEEILLAHSQEYVELMKSTELMSEQELRALSETYDSVFLHPGSYRGARLAGGCILRLLEKVQDGELRNGLALVRPPGHHAHRDKMDGYCMFNHLAIGARYARQKLGVERVLIVDWDVHHGQGTQFLFEEDPSVLYFSVHRYEQGRFWPHLPASDSPAVGQGRGEGFNINVPWNAVGMRDGDYLAAFLHVLLPVAFEFQPQLVLVAAGFDSVLGDPKGEMAASAACFAHLTHLLMALAGGRVLLSLEGGYNLSSLAEGVCAALRTLLGDPCPRLEPPVAPCRSALSSVSRTLAIHEKYWRSLRRAEADIPPEDVEEEPAPTTLPDSHEVPRPLPAARTGLVYDERMTEHYNMWDSQHPELPQRVSRIFQRHGELRLTERCHRIPARRAEEEELRMCHSPAYVQTVKATSSMKPRELHRQGDQYNSIYICASSYECARLAAGSAFNAVQAVLEGEVQNAVAIVRPPGHHAESDTACGFCFFNSVALAARFAQRLAGRPLRVMILDWDVHHGNGTQHMFEEDPSVLYVSLHRYDHGSFFPTSEDADADRVGEGPGRGFTLNVPWNSPRMGDAEYLAAFHRLVLPVAYQFAPELVLVSAGFDAARGDPLGGCLVSPEGYAHMTHLLLGLAGGRVVLVLEGGYNLVSISESMTMCTRTLLGDPLPELGRLRGPHPSALQSLARASAEHRKYWACLRLDVPIREDSRPRSGQPSPIQEDSPPEDPAGGSQSPPVSEGSVDDILRLGALCLSDEVGADSGSPQLSPHQLSPDSALVGRASPGGAEPPAAEESEDPPSLLDEGATLLPSPSITVGVAFTDTGMLYAVTPLPWCPHVDSLQPLPAAGLDALAPCEECGSQGENWVCLACYRVLCGRYVNQHMLAHGSVSGHPLVLSYADLSVWCYPCQSYVHHPTLLPAKTLAHRMKFGEDPAAGL
;
A
#
# COMPACT_ATOMS: atom_id res chain seq x y z
N MET A 1 -62.09 -48.93 -35.66
CA MET A 1 -63.11 -49.54 -34.78
C MET A 1 -62.42 -50.17 -33.56
N LYS A 2 -63.09 -50.05 -32.40
CA LYS A 2 -62.81 -50.59 -31.05
C LYS A 2 -61.79 -49.85 -30.15
N ARG A 3 -62.37 -49.36 -29.04
CA ARG A 3 -61.82 -48.68 -27.86
C ARG A 3 -61.26 -49.69 -26.85
N GLY A 4 -60.37 -49.22 -25.97
CA GLY A 4 -60.42 -49.57 -24.54
C GLY A 4 -59.07 -49.72 -23.83
N GLY A 5 -58.71 -48.76 -22.97
CA GLY A 5 -57.74 -48.96 -21.88
C GLY A 5 -56.88 -47.75 -21.53
N ARG A 6 -57.34 -46.86 -20.63
CA ARG A 6 -56.52 -45.81 -19.98
C ARG A 6 -55.89 -46.35 -18.70
N ARG A 7 -54.58 -46.14 -18.50
CA ARG A 7 -53.91 -45.81 -17.22
C ARG A 7 -52.86 -44.74 -17.52
N GLY A 8 -52.84 -43.68 -16.71
CA GLY A 8 -52.17 -42.40 -17.00
C GLY A 8 -50.65 -42.35 -16.77
N PRO A 9 -49.98 -41.24 -17.16
CA PRO A 9 -48.54 -41.04 -17.04
C PRO A 9 -48.13 -40.52 -15.65
N GLN A 10 -46.99 -41.00 -15.14
CA GLN A 10 -46.32 -40.52 -13.93
C GLN A 10 -45.69 -39.12 -14.16
N PRO A 11 -45.66 -38.23 -13.14
CA PRO A 11 -45.09 -36.90 -13.27
C PRO A 11 -43.56 -36.88 -13.06
N CYS A 12 -42.90 -36.09 -13.91
CA CYS A 12 -41.49 -35.70 -13.81
C CYS A 12 -41.29 -34.74 -12.63
N ARG A 13 -40.36 -35.03 -11.71
CA ARG A 13 -39.99 -34.14 -10.59
C ARG A 13 -38.86 -33.20 -11.03
N SER A 14 -39.12 -31.90 -10.93
CA SER A 14 -38.13 -30.82 -10.96
C SER A 14 -37.22 -30.88 -9.72
N LEU A 15 -35.91 -30.72 -9.93
CA LEU A 15 -34.94 -30.53 -8.84
C LEU A 15 -35.12 -29.13 -8.25
N GLY A 16 -35.21 -29.04 -6.93
CA GLY A 16 -35.45 -27.79 -6.22
C GLY A 16 -34.20 -26.90 -6.14
N LEU A 17 -34.42 -25.58 -6.19
CA LEU A 17 -33.46 -24.50 -5.89
C LEU A 17 -32.50 -24.72 -4.68
N PRO A 18 -32.84 -25.49 -3.62
CA PRO A 18 -31.90 -25.75 -2.53
C PRO A 18 -30.71 -26.67 -2.89
N GLU A 19 -30.89 -27.61 -3.84
CA GLU A 19 -29.82 -28.57 -4.22
C GLU A 19 -28.76 -27.93 -5.12
N THR A 20 -29.17 -27.03 -6.02
CA THR A 20 -28.27 -26.23 -6.85
C THR A 20 -27.45 -25.27 -5.99
N LYS A 21 -28.04 -24.69 -4.93
CA LYS A 21 -27.32 -23.87 -3.94
C LYS A 21 -26.32 -24.67 -3.11
N ARG A 22 -26.64 -25.92 -2.74
CA ARG A 22 -25.72 -26.81 -2.00
C ARG A 22 -24.53 -27.23 -2.86
N ARG A 23 -24.74 -27.58 -4.14
CA ARG A 23 -23.64 -27.91 -5.07
C ARG A 23 -22.71 -26.71 -5.34
N GLY A 24 -23.27 -25.51 -5.52
CA GLY A 24 -22.47 -24.29 -5.67
C GLY A 24 -21.66 -23.93 -4.42
N ARG A 25 -22.18 -24.22 -3.22
CA ARG A 25 -21.47 -23.99 -1.94
C ARG A 25 -20.34 -24.99 -1.71
N ALA A 26 -20.56 -26.26 -2.09
CA ALA A 26 -19.53 -27.30 -2.00
C ALA A 26 -18.37 -27.06 -2.99
N GLN A 27 -18.66 -26.63 -4.22
CA GLN A 27 -17.61 -26.25 -5.19
C GLN A 27 -16.82 -25.03 -4.76
N ARG A 28 -17.46 -24.05 -4.10
CA ARG A 28 -16.76 -22.90 -3.50
C ARG A 28 -15.84 -23.31 -2.36
N MET A 29 -16.33 -24.14 -1.43
CA MET A 29 -15.52 -24.62 -0.31
C MET A 29 -14.31 -25.44 -0.77
N ASN A 30 -14.45 -26.26 -1.82
CA ASN A 30 -13.32 -27.02 -2.36
C ASN A 30 -12.28 -26.10 -2.99
N LYS A 31 -12.72 -25.06 -3.72
CA LYS A 31 -11.82 -24.06 -4.31
C LYS A 31 -11.13 -23.21 -3.22
N ASP A 32 -11.87 -22.79 -2.20
CA ASP A 32 -11.33 -22.02 -1.06
C ASP A 32 -10.32 -22.86 -0.25
N MET A 33 -10.49 -24.19 -0.19
CA MET A 33 -9.58 -25.12 0.50
C MET A 33 -8.32 -25.44 -0.31
N GLU A 34 -8.45 -25.59 -1.64
CA GLU A 34 -7.30 -25.71 -2.56
C GLU A 34 -6.46 -24.41 -2.60
N GLU A 35 -7.11 -23.23 -2.57
CA GLU A 35 -6.43 -21.93 -2.44
C GLU A 35 -5.68 -21.81 -1.12
N LEU A 36 -6.27 -22.29 -0.01
CA LEU A 36 -5.66 -22.29 1.32
C LEU A 36 -4.47 -23.27 1.42
N GLU A 37 -4.58 -24.47 0.83
CA GLU A 37 -3.47 -25.43 0.73
C GLU A 37 -2.33 -24.90 -0.15
N SER A 38 -2.63 -24.23 -1.27
CA SER A 38 -1.60 -23.58 -2.10
C SER A 38 -0.97 -22.36 -1.42
N GLY A 39 -1.70 -21.69 -0.53
CA GLY A 39 -1.22 -20.57 0.28
C GLY A 39 -0.30 -21.04 1.41
N LEU A 40 -0.63 -22.16 2.05
CA LEU A 40 0.18 -22.78 3.10
C LEU A 40 1.49 -23.38 2.56
N GLN A 41 1.49 -23.95 1.35
CA GLN A 41 2.71 -24.40 0.68
C GLN A 41 3.61 -23.24 0.22
N ARG A 42 3.07 -22.03 0.01
CA ARG A 42 3.82 -20.81 -0.31
C ARG A 42 4.29 -20.00 0.92
N LEU A 43 3.77 -20.35 2.10
CA LEU A 43 4.17 -19.80 3.40
C LEU A 43 5.29 -20.60 4.06
N ASP A 44 5.87 -21.59 3.36
CA ASP A 44 7.07 -22.27 3.82
C ASP A 44 8.28 -21.34 3.68
N LEU A 45 8.43 -20.46 4.68
CA LEU A 45 9.54 -19.52 4.85
C LEU A 45 10.90 -20.24 5.05
N SER A 46 10.93 -21.58 5.06
CA SER A 46 12.14 -22.39 5.12
C SER A 46 12.72 -22.75 3.75
N VAL A 47 12.00 -22.48 2.65
CA VAL A 47 12.50 -22.78 1.31
C VAL A 47 13.34 -21.60 0.81
N GLU A 48 14.66 -21.73 0.92
CA GLU A 48 15.68 -21.01 0.13
C GLU A 48 15.54 -21.34 -1.37
N GLY A 49 14.35 -21.15 -1.95
CA GLY A 49 14.24 -21.00 -3.40
C GLY A 49 14.95 -19.71 -3.78
N ALA A 50 15.76 -19.73 -4.84
CA ALA A 50 16.36 -18.51 -5.35
C ALA A 50 15.24 -17.49 -5.62
N LEU A 51 15.19 -16.40 -4.83
CA LEU A 51 14.23 -15.33 -5.07
C LEU A 51 14.39 -14.88 -6.54
N PRO A 52 13.31 -14.73 -7.31
CA PRO A 52 13.42 -14.20 -8.67
C PRO A 52 14.11 -12.83 -8.60
N MET A 53 15.30 -12.77 -9.18
CA MET A 53 16.17 -11.60 -9.18
C MET A 53 16.51 -11.23 -10.61
N GLY A 54 16.68 -9.92 -10.84
CA GLY A 54 17.07 -9.38 -12.13
C GLY A 54 15.90 -8.99 -13.03
N THR A 55 16.24 -8.09 -13.96
CA THR A 55 15.34 -7.51 -14.96
C THR A 55 15.74 -8.02 -16.33
N GLY A 56 14.82 -8.65 -17.05
CA GLY A 56 15.04 -9.08 -18.43
C GLY A 56 15.02 -7.90 -19.39
N LEU A 57 15.92 -7.90 -20.37
CA LEU A 57 15.88 -6.97 -21.50
C LEU A 57 15.82 -7.78 -22.80
N ALA A 58 14.66 -7.75 -23.47
CA ALA A 58 14.46 -8.40 -24.75
C ALA A 58 14.61 -7.37 -25.88
N PHE A 59 15.52 -7.66 -26.81
CA PHE A 59 15.83 -6.81 -27.96
C PHE A 59 16.48 -7.64 -29.06
N ASP A 60 16.24 -7.28 -30.32
CA ASP A 60 16.91 -7.83 -31.50
C ASP A 60 17.16 -6.71 -32.51
N GLU A 61 18.35 -6.70 -33.11
CA GLU A 61 18.76 -5.67 -34.09
C GLU A 61 17.84 -5.65 -35.33
N GLN A 62 17.24 -6.78 -35.70
CA GLN A 62 16.30 -6.87 -36.84
C GLN A 62 15.07 -5.97 -36.66
N LEU A 63 14.74 -5.60 -35.42
CA LEU A 63 13.65 -4.65 -35.12
C LEU A 63 13.95 -3.22 -35.60
N MET A 64 15.17 -2.95 -36.09
CA MET A 64 15.59 -1.67 -36.69
C MET A 64 15.69 -1.71 -38.22
N GLU A 65 15.39 -2.84 -38.87
CA GLU A 65 15.59 -2.99 -40.33
C GLU A 65 14.49 -2.32 -41.17
N PHE A 66 13.27 -2.21 -40.64
CA PHE A 66 12.12 -1.71 -41.39
C PHE A 66 11.79 -0.24 -41.05
N HIS A 67 11.41 0.51 -42.08
CA HIS A 67 11.09 1.94 -42.08
C HIS A 67 10.06 2.26 -43.17
N CYS A 68 9.49 3.47 -43.16
CA CYS A 68 8.58 3.93 -44.20
C CYS A 68 9.35 4.20 -45.50
N LEU A 69 9.04 3.46 -46.57
CA LEU A 69 9.77 3.54 -47.85
C LEU A 69 9.52 4.84 -48.63
N TRP A 70 8.44 5.55 -48.32
CA TRP A 70 7.96 6.72 -49.07
C TRP A 70 7.91 8.01 -48.24
N ASP A 71 8.34 7.97 -46.97
CA ASP A 71 8.44 9.14 -46.10
C ASP A 71 9.56 8.96 -45.06
N ASP A 72 10.73 9.52 -45.34
CA ASP A 72 11.89 9.49 -44.42
C ASP A 72 11.66 10.28 -43.12
N SER A 73 10.62 11.13 -43.08
CA SER A 73 10.25 11.92 -41.91
C SER A 73 9.19 11.24 -41.03
N PHE A 74 8.79 10.01 -41.36
CA PHE A 74 7.77 9.28 -40.64
C PHE A 74 8.16 9.11 -39.15
N PRO A 75 7.27 9.43 -38.18
CA PRO A 75 7.63 9.45 -36.76
C PRO A 75 8.06 8.08 -36.20
N GLU A 76 7.40 7.00 -36.65
CA GLU A 76 7.73 5.63 -36.32
C GLU A 76 8.90 5.16 -37.20
N ARG A 77 10.11 5.11 -36.62
CA ARG A 77 11.35 4.86 -37.36
C ARG A 77 12.43 4.16 -36.52
N PRO A 78 13.43 3.51 -37.13
CA PRO A 78 14.48 2.76 -36.43
C PRO A 78 15.25 3.54 -35.36
N GLU A 79 15.43 4.84 -35.56
CA GLU A 79 16.15 5.74 -34.65
C GLU A 79 15.55 5.77 -33.25
N ARG A 80 14.27 5.41 -33.10
CA ARG A 80 13.63 5.26 -31.78
C ARG A 80 14.34 4.22 -30.92
N LEU A 81 14.55 3.01 -31.45
CA LEU A 81 15.27 1.96 -30.73
C LEU A 81 16.76 2.27 -30.62
N ALA A 82 17.37 2.87 -31.65
CA ALA A 82 18.77 3.25 -31.62
C ALA A 82 19.07 4.29 -30.53
N ALA A 83 18.20 5.30 -30.37
CA ALA A 83 18.32 6.33 -29.34
C ALA A 83 18.18 5.73 -27.93
N VAL A 84 17.17 4.88 -27.72
CA VAL A 84 16.97 4.17 -26.44
C VAL A 84 18.19 3.32 -26.11
N LYS A 85 18.62 2.44 -27.02
CA LYS A 85 19.79 1.58 -26.82
C LYS A 85 21.04 2.38 -26.51
N GLY A 86 21.30 3.45 -27.28
CA GLY A 86 22.44 4.34 -27.06
C GLY A 86 22.43 4.97 -25.66
N LYS A 87 21.25 5.40 -25.19
CA LYS A 87 21.09 5.98 -23.85
C LYS A 87 21.25 4.95 -22.73
N LEU A 88 20.71 3.75 -22.91
CA LEU A 88 20.85 2.64 -21.96
C LEU A 88 22.33 2.26 -21.77
N LEU A 89 23.10 2.17 -22.85
CA LEU A 89 24.55 1.96 -22.82
C LEU A 89 25.27 3.13 -22.14
N GLN A 90 24.93 4.38 -22.50
CA GLN A 90 25.50 5.57 -21.88
C GLN A 90 25.29 5.60 -20.34
N CYS A 91 24.14 5.13 -19.89
CA CYS A 91 23.78 5.11 -18.47
C CYS A 91 24.22 3.83 -17.73
N GLY A 92 24.89 2.88 -18.41
CA GLY A 92 25.28 1.58 -17.83
C GLY A 92 24.10 0.70 -17.41
N LEU A 93 22.90 0.93 -17.97
CA LEU A 93 21.69 0.17 -17.65
C LEU A 93 21.60 -1.11 -18.48
N TRP A 94 22.15 -1.10 -19.69
CA TRP A 94 22.14 -2.25 -20.59
C TRP A 94 22.82 -3.46 -19.96
N GLU A 95 23.98 -3.25 -19.34
CA GLU A 95 24.83 -4.27 -18.73
C GLU A 95 24.28 -4.80 -17.41
N ARG A 96 23.36 -4.08 -16.78
CA ARG A 96 22.69 -4.49 -15.53
C ARG A 96 21.51 -5.42 -15.78
N CYS A 97 20.98 -5.45 -16.99
CA CYS A 97 19.87 -6.31 -17.38
C CYS A 97 20.35 -7.71 -17.75
N VAL A 98 19.48 -8.70 -17.53
CA VAL A 98 19.66 -10.05 -18.06
C VAL A 98 19.21 -10.03 -19.52
N PRO A 99 20.09 -10.34 -20.49
CA PRO A 99 19.70 -10.39 -21.89
C PRO A 99 18.70 -11.53 -22.13
N VAL A 100 17.61 -11.22 -22.82
CA VAL A 100 16.57 -12.20 -23.16
C VAL A 100 16.52 -12.35 -24.68
N GLU A 101 16.83 -13.57 -25.14
CA GLU A 101 16.89 -13.88 -26.56
C GLU A 101 15.51 -13.78 -27.21
N ALA A 102 15.42 -12.92 -28.23
CA ALA A 102 14.22 -12.77 -29.04
C ALA A 102 13.91 -14.04 -29.84
N ARG A 103 12.63 -14.28 -30.08
CA ARG A 103 12.15 -15.33 -30.99
C ARG A 103 11.05 -14.79 -31.88
N LEU A 104 10.76 -15.47 -32.98
CA LEU A 104 9.54 -15.19 -33.74
C LEU A 104 8.35 -15.78 -33.00
N ALA A 105 7.29 -14.98 -32.79
CA ALA A 105 5.99 -15.50 -32.43
C ALA A 105 5.50 -16.47 -33.52
N THR A 106 4.95 -17.61 -33.14
CA THR A 106 4.36 -18.56 -34.09
C THR A 106 3.03 -18.03 -34.61
N GLU A 107 2.56 -18.56 -35.74
CA GLU A 107 1.25 -18.17 -36.26
C GLU A 107 0.15 -18.51 -35.25
N GLU A 108 0.23 -19.67 -34.58
CA GLU A 108 -0.73 -20.07 -33.54
C GLU A 108 -0.76 -19.09 -32.36
N GLU A 109 0.38 -18.50 -31.99
CA GLU A 109 0.45 -17.49 -30.94
C GLU A 109 -0.18 -16.16 -31.40
N ILE A 110 0.02 -15.75 -32.64
CA ILE A 110 -0.56 -14.52 -33.20
C ILE A 110 -2.08 -14.66 -33.34
N LEU A 111 -2.56 -15.85 -33.75
CA LEU A 111 -3.98 -16.20 -33.85
C LEU A 111 -4.69 -16.18 -32.50
N LEU A 112 -3.96 -16.11 -31.38
CA LEU A 112 -4.58 -15.86 -30.09
C LEU A 112 -5.32 -14.53 -30.08
N ALA A 113 -4.86 -13.50 -30.80
CA ALA A 113 -5.50 -12.18 -30.85
C ALA A 113 -6.07 -11.82 -32.23
N HIS A 114 -5.53 -12.40 -33.30
CA HIS A 114 -5.80 -11.97 -34.68
C HIS A 114 -6.56 -13.03 -35.50
N SER A 115 -7.27 -12.61 -36.53
CA SER A 115 -7.95 -13.52 -37.46
C SER A 115 -6.95 -14.20 -38.41
N GLN A 116 -7.29 -15.41 -38.87
CA GLN A 116 -6.47 -16.16 -39.82
C GLN A 116 -6.27 -15.37 -41.12
N GLU A 117 -7.35 -14.78 -41.63
CA GLU A 117 -7.35 -14.04 -42.88
C GLU A 117 -6.43 -12.82 -42.81
N TYR A 118 -6.42 -12.13 -41.67
CA TYR A 118 -5.55 -10.98 -41.46
C TYR A 118 -4.08 -11.40 -41.33
N VAL A 119 -3.78 -12.47 -40.58
CA VAL A 119 -2.40 -12.99 -40.45
C VAL A 119 -1.84 -13.43 -41.81
N GLU A 120 -2.66 -14.09 -42.64
CA GLU A 120 -2.27 -14.49 -44.00
C GLU A 120 -2.01 -13.29 -44.92
N LEU A 121 -2.87 -12.26 -44.85
CA LEU A 121 -2.66 -11.02 -45.58
C LEU A 121 -1.37 -10.33 -45.15
N MET A 122 -1.13 -10.17 -43.85
CA MET A 122 0.09 -9.56 -43.33
C MET A 122 1.34 -10.36 -43.72
N LYS A 123 1.27 -11.70 -43.70
CA LYS A 123 2.35 -12.58 -44.17
C LYS A 123 2.68 -12.36 -45.65
N SER A 124 1.67 -12.14 -46.49
CA SER A 124 1.89 -11.91 -47.92
C SER A 124 2.67 -10.62 -48.24
N THR A 125 2.72 -9.67 -47.30
CA THR A 125 3.45 -8.40 -47.46
C THR A 125 4.96 -8.57 -47.66
N GLU A 126 5.55 -9.68 -47.20
CA GLU A 126 6.98 -9.99 -47.41
C GLU A 126 7.35 -10.11 -48.90
N LEU A 127 6.37 -10.38 -49.75
CA LEU A 127 6.55 -10.62 -51.19
C LEU A 127 6.02 -9.47 -52.07
N MET A 128 5.46 -8.42 -51.46
CA MET A 128 4.87 -7.30 -52.18
C MET A 128 5.93 -6.28 -52.62
N SER A 129 5.70 -5.68 -53.78
CA SER A 129 6.44 -4.49 -54.24
C SER A 129 6.09 -3.26 -53.39
N GLU A 130 6.95 -2.24 -53.43
CA GLU A 130 6.68 -0.96 -52.74
C GLU A 130 5.32 -0.36 -53.10
N GLN A 131 4.92 -0.43 -54.38
CA GLN A 131 3.63 0.08 -54.83
C GLN A 131 2.45 -0.69 -54.21
N GLU A 132 2.56 -2.02 -54.11
CA GLU A 132 1.54 -2.86 -53.49
C GLU A 132 1.47 -2.64 -51.97
N LEU A 133 2.63 -2.52 -51.31
CA LEU A 133 2.72 -2.20 -49.88
C LEU A 133 2.09 -0.85 -49.56
N ARG A 134 2.37 0.17 -50.38
CA ARG A 134 1.77 1.49 -50.24
C ARG A 134 0.27 1.44 -50.43
N ALA A 135 -0.20 0.83 -51.52
CA ALA A 135 -1.63 0.70 -51.80
C ALA A 135 -2.37 -0.04 -50.67
N LEU A 136 -1.77 -1.08 -50.09
CA LEU A 136 -2.34 -1.79 -48.94
C LEU A 136 -2.32 -0.91 -47.67
N SER A 137 -1.23 -0.21 -47.40
CA SER A 137 -1.13 0.68 -46.22
C SER A 137 -2.16 1.81 -46.26
N GLU A 138 -2.50 2.33 -47.45
CA GLU A 138 -3.54 3.35 -47.65
C GLU A 138 -4.96 2.86 -47.32
N THR A 139 -5.17 1.54 -47.14
CA THR A 139 -6.46 0.98 -46.70
C THR A 139 -6.66 1.02 -45.18
N TYR A 140 -5.61 1.34 -44.43
CA TYR A 140 -5.60 1.40 -42.97
C TYR A 140 -5.30 2.82 -42.49
N ASP A 141 -5.68 3.14 -41.25
CA ASP A 141 -5.42 4.45 -40.68
C ASP A 141 -4.00 4.53 -40.12
N SER A 142 -3.23 5.53 -40.57
CA SER A 142 -1.96 5.94 -39.96
C SER A 142 -0.94 4.82 -39.81
N VAL A 143 -0.70 4.04 -40.87
CA VAL A 143 0.31 2.96 -40.89
C VAL A 143 1.21 3.06 -42.12
N PHE A 144 2.36 2.38 -42.08
CA PHE A 144 3.16 2.08 -43.26
C PHE A 144 3.48 0.58 -43.28
N LEU A 145 3.90 0.09 -44.45
CA LEU A 145 4.31 -1.29 -44.65
C LEU A 145 5.68 -1.35 -45.35
N HIS A 146 6.47 -2.35 -44.97
CA HIS A 146 7.80 -2.64 -45.48
C HIS A 146 7.92 -4.18 -45.66
N PRO A 147 8.76 -4.70 -46.58
CA PRO A 147 8.93 -6.16 -46.74
C PRO A 147 9.33 -6.89 -45.45
N GLY A 148 10.00 -6.18 -44.53
CA GLY A 148 10.38 -6.67 -43.20
C GLY A 148 9.33 -6.49 -42.09
N SER A 149 8.20 -5.80 -42.33
CA SER A 149 7.22 -5.46 -41.29
C SER A 149 6.61 -6.70 -40.62
N TYR A 150 6.24 -7.73 -41.39
CA TYR A 150 5.67 -8.97 -40.85
C TYR A 150 6.66 -9.68 -39.93
N ARG A 151 7.89 -9.90 -40.41
CA ARG A 151 8.97 -10.51 -39.61
C ARG A 151 9.26 -9.70 -38.34
N GLY A 152 9.35 -8.38 -38.44
CA GLY A 152 9.56 -7.48 -37.30
C GLY A 152 8.43 -7.58 -36.27
N ALA A 153 7.16 -7.57 -36.71
CA ALA A 153 6.01 -7.72 -35.82
C ALA A 153 5.98 -9.07 -35.10
N ARG A 154 6.38 -10.15 -35.78
CA ARG A 154 6.52 -11.48 -35.14
C ARG A 154 7.63 -11.49 -34.09
N LEU A 155 8.75 -10.83 -34.37
CA LEU A 155 9.88 -10.74 -33.47
C LEU A 155 9.55 -9.90 -32.22
N ALA A 156 8.82 -8.79 -32.41
CA ALA A 156 8.29 -7.97 -31.32
C ALA A 156 7.40 -8.78 -30.37
N GLY A 157 6.42 -9.51 -30.93
CA GLY A 157 5.56 -10.40 -30.14
C GLY A 157 6.36 -11.48 -29.39
N GLY A 158 7.32 -12.13 -30.04
CA GLY A 158 8.11 -13.18 -29.40
C GLY A 158 9.09 -12.69 -28.34
N CYS A 159 9.56 -11.43 -28.39
CA CYS A 159 10.30 -10.81 -27.29
C CYS A 159 9.48 -10.78 -25.99
N ILE A 160 8.22 -10.37 -26.09
CA ILE A 160 7.29 -10.29 -24.94
C ILE A 160 6.96 -11.69 -24.42
N LEU A 161 6.67 -12.63 -25.32
CA LEU A 161 6.40 -14.02 -24.92
C LEU A 161 7.57 -14.66 -24.19
N ARG A 162 8.81 -14.38 -24.62
CA ARG A 162 10.00 -14.88 -23.92
C ARG A 162 10.18 -14.28 -22.52
N LEU A 163 9.92 -12.98 -22.37
CA LEU A 163 9.94 -12.36 -21.05
C LEU A 163 8.86 -12.94 -20.13
N LEU A 164 7.67 -13.21 -20.68
CA LEU A 164 6.57 -13.84 -19.96
C LEU A 164 6.93 -15.23 -19.43
N GLU A 165 7.49 -16.08 -20.29
CA GLU A 165 7.98 -17.41 -19.91
C GLU A 165 8.97 -17.31 -18.75
N LYS A 166 10.01 -16.46 -18.88
CA LYS A 166 11.04 -16.30 -17.84
C LYS A 166 10.53 -15.74 -16.51
N VAL A 167 9.61 -14.78 -16.55
CA VAL A 167 9.01 -14.22 -15.33
C VAL A 167 8.08 -15.23 -14.66
N GLN A 168 7.33 -15.99 -15.45
CA GLN A 168 6.46 -17.05 -14.92
C GLN A 168 7.24 -18.19 -14.27
N ASP A 169 8.37 -18.58 -14.88
CA ASP A 169 9.24 -19.65 -14.39
C ASP A 169 10.07 -19.21 -13.16
N GLY A 170 9.99 -17.94 -12.77
CA GLY A 170 10.76 -17.37 -11.65
C GLY A 170 12.24 -17.14 -11.96
N GLU A 171 12.65 -17.23 -13.23
CA GLU A 171 14.02 -16.90 -13.66
C GLU A 171 14.29 -15.39 -13.59
N LEU A 172 13.26 -14.58 -13.82
CA LEU A 172 13.30 -13.13 -13.77
C LEU A 172 12.19 -12.60 -12.89
N ARG A 173 12.40 -11.44 -12.27
CA ARG A 173 11.34 -10.76 -11.53
C ARG A 173 10.41 -10.00 -12.47
N ASN A 174 11.00 -9.26 -13.40
CA ASN A 174 10.35 -8.30 -14.28
C ASN A 174 11.16 -8.13 -15.57
N GLY A 175 10.71 -7.27 -16.49
CA GLY A 175 11.46 -7.04 -17.72
C GLY A 175 10.90 -5.97 -18.65
N LEU A 176 11.70 -5.64 -19.66
CA LEU A 176 11.41 -4.66 -20.70
C LEU A 176 11.67 -5.27 -22.08
N ALA A 177 10.68 -5.18 -22.97
CA ALA A 177 10.81 -5.49 -24.38
C ALA A 177 11.01 -4.19 -25.18
N LEU A 178 12.19 -4.01 -25.77
CA LEU A 178 12.50 -2.90 -26.66
C LEU A 178 12.11 -3.28 -28.09
N VAL A 179 10.85 -3.04 -28.43
CA VAL A 179 10.24 -3.58 -29.65
C VAL A 179 9.75 -2.50 -30.61
N ARG A 180 9.76 -2.85 -31.90
CA ARG A 180 9.07 -2.18 -33.00
C ARG A 180 8.65 -3.25 -34.01
N PRO A 181 7.46 -3.15 -34.64
CA PRO A 181 6.48 -2.07 -34.51
C PRO A 181 5.76 -2.12 -33.14
N PRO A 182 5.10 -1.02 -32.72
CA PRO A 182 4.19 -1.04 -31.57
C PRO A 182 2.99 -1.98 -31.82
N GLY A 183 2.14 -2.18 -30.81
CA GLY A 183 1.04 -3.14 -30.85
C GLY A 183 -0.33 -2.66 -30.39
N HIS A 184 -0.43 -1.72 -29.45
CA HIS A 184 -1.70 -1.48 -28.71
C HIS A 184 -2.90 -1.01 -29.57
N HIS A 185 -2.68 -0.46 -30.77
CA HIS A 185 -3.74 -0.07 -31.70
C HIS A 185 -4.22 -1.21 -32.59
N ALA A 186 -3.43 -2.27 -32.79
CA ALA A 186 -3.78 -3.33 -33.73
C ALA A 186 -5.05 -4.07 -33.29
N HIS A 187 -6.00 -4.18 -34.23
CA HIS A 187 -7.27 -4.86 -34.01
C HIS A 187 -7.15 -6.36 -34.36
N ARG A 188 -8.24 -7.11 -34.17
CA ARG A 188 -8.32 -8.51 -34.57
C ARG A 188 -8.03 -8.76 -36.06
N ASP A 189 -8.42 -7.83 -36.94
CA ASP A 189 -8.46 -8.05 -38.38
C ASP A 189 -7.95 -6.86 -39.22
N LYS A 190 -7.33 -5.86 -38.59
CA LYS A 190 -6.73 -4.71 -39.29
C LYS A 190 -5.52 -4.12 -38.56
N MET A 191 -4.62 -3.53 -39.36
CA MET A 191 -3.59 -2.62 -38.86
C MET A 191 -4.21 -1.28 -38.47
N ASP A 192 -3.59 -0.59 -37.53
CA ASP A 192 -3.99 0.74 -37.10
C ASP A 192 -2.84 1.42 -36.34
N GLY A 193 -2.67 2.74 -36.46
CA GLY A 193 -1.71 3.52 -35.64
C GLY A 193 -0.31 2.92 -35.54
N TYR A 194 0.34 2.67 -36.68
CA TYR A 194 1.65 2.01 -36.77
C TYR A 194 1.72 0.54 -36.29
N CYS A 195 0.64 -0.03 -35.77
CA CYS A 195 0.61 -1.35 -35.15
C CYS A 195 0.14 -2.42 -36.14
N MET A 196 0.93 -3.50 -36.29
CA MET A 196 0.55 -4.67 -37.10
C MET A 196 -0.13 -5.76 -36.26
N PHE A 197 0.48 -6.15 -35.14
CA PHE A 197 -0.08 -7.14 -34.22
C PHE A 197 -0.10 -6.57 -32.81
N ASN A 198 -1.17 -6.86 -32.08
CA ASN A 198 -1.30 -6.45 -30.69
C ASN A 198 -0.53 -7.38 -29.77
N HIS A 199 0.73 -7.02 -29.49
CA HIS A 199 1.67 -7.89 -28.79
C HIS A 199 1.27 -8.15 -27.33
N LEU A 200 0.77 -7.14 -26.63
CA LEU A 200 0.32 -7.32 -25.24
C LEU A 200 -0.98 -8.12 -25.15
N ALA A 201 -1.88 -8.00 -26.12
CA ALA A 201 -3.08 -8.86 -26.17
C ALA A 201 -2.71 -10.32 -26.46
N ILE A 202 -1.76 -10.56 -27.38
CA ILE A 202 -1.18 -11.90 -27.60
C ILE A 202 -0.57 -12.42 -26.29
N GLY A 203 0.26 -11.61 -25.63
CA GLY A 203 0.91 -11.96 -24.37
C GLY A 203 -0.07 -12.29 -23.24
N ALA A 204 -1.12 -11.48 -23.06
CA ALA A 204 -2.16 -11.71 -22.06
C ALA A 204 -2.92 -13.01 -22.32
N ARG A 205 -3.35 -13.26 -23.57
CA ARG A 205 -4.03 -14.51 -23.93
C ARG A 205 -3.10 -15.72 -23.82
N TYR A 206 -1.82 -15.58 -24.19
CA TYR A 206 -0.81 -16.61 -24.01
C TYR A 206 -0.63 -16.96 -22.53
N ALA A 207 -0.46 -15.95 -21.67
CA ALA A 207 -0.31 -16.15 -20.22
C ALA A 207 -1.54 -16.88 -19.63
N ARG A 208 -2.75 -16.49 -20.04
CA ARG A 208 -4.01 -17.10 -19.61
C ARG A 208 -4.15 -18.56 -20.07
N GLN A 209 -3.79 -18.85 -21.32
CA GLN A 209 -4.05 -20.15 -21.95
C GLN A 209 -2.92 -21.16 -21.79
N LYS A 210 -1.67 -20.69 -21.64
CA LYS A 210 -0.46 -21.53 -21.64
C LYS A 210 0.31 -21.50 -20.32
N LEU A 211 0.25 -20.38 -19.58
CA LEU A 211 1.04 -20.19 -18.35
C LEU A 211 0.20 -20.27 -17.07
N GLY A 212 -1.11 -20.52 -17.17
CA GLY A 212 -1.98 -20.69 -16.01
C GLY A 212 -2.28 -19.41 -15.24
N VAL A 213 -2.00 -18.24 -15.81
CA VAL A 213 -2.34 -16.95 -15.22
C VAL A 213 -3.86 -16.79 -15.24
N GLU A 214 -4.49 -16.39 -14.14
CA GLU A 214 -5.94 -16.18 -14.04
C GLU A 214 -6.38 -14.74 -14.35
N ARG A 215 -5.62 -13.77 -13.87
CA ARG A 215 -5.95 -12.34 -13.92
C ARG A 215 -4.75 -11.54 -14.42
N VAL A 216 -4.93 -10.85 -15.54
CA VAL A 216 -3.90 -9.99 -16.15
C VAL A 216 -4.37 -8.54 -16.06
N LEU A 217 -3.51 -7.66 -15.56
CA LEU A 217 -3.71 -6.22 -15.67
C LEU A 217 -2.88 -5.71 -16.84
N ILE A 218 -3.51 -5.00 -17.78
CA ILE A 218 -2.83 -4.23 -18.81
C ILE A 218 -2.96 -2.75 -18.48
N VAL A 219 -1.83 -2.07 -18.28
CA VAL A 219 -1.76 -0.63 -18.06
C VAL A 219 -1.19 0.02 -19.30
N ASP A 220 -1.97 0.86 -19.95
CA ASP A 220 -1.58 1.64 -21.11
C ASP A 220 -1.40 3.10 -20.69
N TRP A 221 -0.14 3.54 -20.62
CA TRP A 221 0.21 4.93 -20.32
C TRP A 221 0.69 5.69 -21.57
N ASP A 222 0.65 5.06 -22.74
CA ASP A 222 0.87 5.73 -24.02
C ASP A 222 -0.13 6.88 -24.14
N VAL A 223 0.29 7.98 -24.76
CA VAL A 223 -0.56 9.16 -24.87
C VAL A 223 -1.77 8.92 -25.78
N HIS A 224 -1.74 7.89 -26.61
CA HIS A 224 -2.86 7.46 -27.44
C HIS A 224 -3.65 6.34 -26.75
N HIS A 225 -4.96 6.31 -27.00
CA HIS A 225 -5.79 5.20 -26.53
C HIS A 225 -5.43 3.93 -27.31
N GLY A 226 -5.06 2.84 -26.63
CA GLY A 226 -4.88 1.52 -27.24
C GLY A 226 -6.21 0.83 -27.58
N GLN A 227 -6.97 1.36 -28.54
CA GLN A 227 -8.31 0.88 -28.91
C GLN A 227 -8.32 -0.60 -29.31
N GLY A 228 -7.26 -1.08 -29.97
CA GLY A 228 -7.12 -2.48 -30.35
C GLY A 228 -7.11 -3.40 -29.13
N THR A 229 -6.36 -3.02 -28.09
CA THR A 229 -6.31 -3.74 -26.82
C THR A 229 -7.67 -3.74 -26.12
N GLN A 230 -8.34 -2.58 -26.04
CA GLN A 230 -9.69 -2.47 -25.48
C GLN A 230 -10.68 -3.43 -26.17
N PHE A 231 -10.76 -3.39 -27.51
CA PHE A 231 -11.71 -4.24 -28.24
C PHE A 231 -11.43 -5.74 -28.11
N LEU A 232 -10.17 -6.13 -27.96
CA LEU A 232 -9.79 -7.53 -27.78
C LEU A 232 -10.20 -8.10 -26.41
N PHE A 233 -10.44 -7.27 -25.41
CA PHE A 233 -10.81 -7.69 -24.05
C PHE A 233 -12.14 -7.12 -23.55
N GLU A 234 -12.91 -6.46 -24.42
CA GLU A 234 -14.13 -5.73 -24.02
C GLU A 234 -15.15 -6.59 -23.27
N GLU A 235 -15.21 -7.90 -23.58
CA GLU A 235 -16.09 -8.87 -22.90
C GLU A 235 -15.37 -9.80 -21.90
N ASP A 236 -14.06 -9.66 -21.68
CA ASP A 236 -13.23 -10.58 -20.90
C ASP A 236 -12.88 -10.05 -19.50
N PRO A 237 -13.56 -10.49 -18.43
CA PRO A 237 -13.25 -10.03 -17.06
C PRO A 237 -11.95 -10.60 -16.48
N SER A 238 -11.27 -11.49 -17.20
CA SER A 238 -9.97 -12.00 -16.77
C SER A 238 -8.80 -11.08 -17.14
N VAL A 239 -9.06 -10.06 -17.97
CA VAL A 239 -8.11 -9.01 -18.30
C VAL A 239 -8.72 -7.67 -17.93
N LEU A 240 -8.07 -6.97 -16.99
CA LEU A 240 -8.39 -5.58 -16.67
C LEU A 240 -7.53 -4.69 -17.56
N TYR A 241 -8.15 -3.85 -18.38
CA TYR A 241 -7.47 -2.86 -19.20
C TYR A 241 -7.69 -1.47 -18.63
N PHE A 242 -6.59 -0.74 -18.40
CA PHE A 242 -6.59 0.65 -18.00
C PHE A 242 -5.82 1.46 -19.03
N SER A 243 -6.37 2.58 -19.50
CA SER A 243 -5.67 3.50 -20.40
C SER A 243 -5.85 4.94 -19.97
N VAL A 244 -4.75 5.68 -19.92
CA VAL A 244 -4.72 7.13 -19.69
C VAL A 244 -4.13 7.82 -20.93
N HIS A 245 -4.92 8.64 -21.62
CA HIS A 245 -4.58 9.09 -22.98
C HIS A 245 -5.12 10.49 -23.28
N ARG A 246 -4.50 11.20 -24.23
CA ARG A 246 -5.03 12.44 -24.82
C ARG A 246 -6.33 12.13 -25.56
N TYR A 247 -7.34 12.96 -25.33
CA TYR A 247 -8.67 12.77 -25.91
C TYR A 247 -9.26 14.07 -26.46
N GLU A 248 -9.16 15.17 -25.70
CA GLU A 248 -9.69 16.49 -26.07
C GLU A 248 -11.13 16.46 -26.58
N GLN A 249 -11.98 15.69 -25.89
CA GLN A 249 -13.39 15.45 -26.23
C GLN A 249 -13.56 14.75 -27.59
N GLY A 250 -12.66 13.81 -27.92
CA GLY A 250 -12.67 13.05 -29.17
C GLY A 250 -12.00 13.78 -30.33
N ARG A 251 -11.40 14.95 -30.12
CA ARG A 251 -10.70 15.70 -31.16
C ARG A 251 -9.29 15.18 -31.42
N PHE A 252 -8.69 14.47 -30.47
CA PHE A 252 -7.39 13.83 -30.66
C PHE A 252 -7.56 12.41 -31.23
N TRP A 253 -6.60 11.99 -32.06
CA TRP A 253 -6.60 10.67 -32.69
C TRP A 253 -6.58 9.57 -31.61
N PRO A 254 -7.37 8.47 -31.74
CA PRO A 254 -8.08 7.99 -32.94
C PRO A 254 -9.51 8.51 -33.13
N HIS A 255 -9.92 9.57 -32.42
CA HIS A 255 -11.24 10.21 -32.58
C HIS A 255 -12.45 9.31 -32.25
N LEU A 256 -12.26 8.36 -31.33
CA LEU A 256 -13.29 7.37 -31.00
C LEU A 256 -14.08 7.76 -29.75
N PRO A 257 -15.42 7.79 -29.81
CA PRO A 257 -16.26 7.89 -28.61
C PRO A 257 -16.01 6.75 -27.61
N ALA A 258 -15.57 5.58 -28.10
CA ALA A 258 -15.21 4.42 -27.28
C ALA A 258 -13.94 4.64 -26.44
N SER A 259 -13.17 5.71 -26.68
CA SER A 259 -12.03 6.10 -25.85
C SER A 259 -12.45 6.94 -24.64
N ASP A 260 -13.69 7.43 -24.54
CA ASP A 260 -14.16 8.15 -23.36
C ASP A 260 -14.42 7.21 -22.17
N SER A 261 -14.39 7.77 -20.97
CA SER A 261 -14.66 7.12 -19.68
C SER A 261 -15.97 6.32 -19.56
N PRO A 262 -17.07 6.59 -20.30
CA PRO A 262 -18.26 5.73 -20.26
C PRO A 262 -18.10 4.36 -20.94
N ALA A 263 -17.06 4.15 -21.75
CA ALA A 263 -16.77 2.85 -22.36
C ALA A 263 -16.11 1.92 -21.32
N VAL A 264 -16.95 1.21 -20.56
CA VAL A 264 -16.52 0.41 -19.40
C VAL A 264 -16.34 -1.08 -19.69
N GLY A 265 -16.39 -1.49 -20.96
CA GLY A 265 -16.48 -2.89 -21.37
C GLY A 265 -17.93 -3.31 -21.63
N GLN A 266 -18.12 -4.55 -22.09
CA GLN A 266 -19.40 -5.10 -22.51
C GLN A 266 -19.65 -6.47 -21.88
N GLY A 267 -20.92 -6.82 -21.68
CA GLY A 267 -21.32 -8.14 -21.20
C GLY A 267 -20.62 -8.53 -19.89
N ARG A 268 -19.79 -9.58 -19.93
CA ARG A 268 -19.06 -10.06 -18.74
C ARG A 268 -17.84 -9.21 -18.39
N GLY A 269 -17.33 -8.42 -19.33
CA GLY A 269 -16.20 -7.50 -19.15
C GLY A 269 -16.61 -6.11 -18.66
N GLU A 270 -17.90 -5.84 -18.45
CA GLU A 270 -18.33 -4.56 -17.87
C GLU A 270 -17.62 -4.28 -16.53
N GLY A 271 -16.99 -3.11 -16.44
CA GLY A 271 -16.18 -2.66 -15.32
C GLY A 271 -14.68 -2.96 -15.47
N PHE A 272 -14.27 -3.82 -16.40
CA PHE A 272 -12.88 -4.26 -16.62
C PHE A 272 -12.15 -3.50 -17.75
N ASN A 273 -12.79 -2.48 -18.31
CA ASN A 273 -12.16 -1.50 -19.20
C ASN A 273 -12.26 -0.12 -18.56
N ILE A 274 -11.14 0.55 -18.32
CA ILE A 274 -11.09 1.85 -17.64
C ILE A 274 -10.34 2.85 -18.51
N ASN A 275 -11.05 3.85 -19.02
CA ASN A 275 -10.47 4.94 -19.79
C ASN A 275 -10.42 6.23 -18.96
N VAL A 276 -9.24 6.84 -18.87
CA VAL A 276 -9.02 8.17 -18.28
C VAL A 276 -8.64 9.15 -19.41
N PRO A 277 -9.62 9.82 -20.03
CA PRO A 277 -9.36 10.70 -21.17
C PRO A 277 -8.90 12.09 -20.73
N TRP A 278 -7.72 12.52 -21.16
CA TRP A 278 -7.23 13.88 -20.99
C TRP A 278 -7.88 14.84 -21.97
N ASN A 279 -8.66 15.79 -21.42
CA ASN A 279 -9.39 16.79 -22.19
C ASN A 279 -8.64 18.11 -22.37
N ALA A 280 -7.36 18.13 -22.00
CA ALA A 280 -6.40 19.21 -22.23
C ALA A 280 -5.02 18.61 -22.51
N VAL A 281 -4.16 19.39 -23.16
CA VAL A 281 -2.72 19.10 -23.31
C VAL A 281 -1.92 19.65 -22.13
N GLY A 282 -0.62 19.34 -22.07
CA GLY A 282 0.25 19.84 -21.01
C GLY A 282 0.02 19.20 -19.64
N MET A 283 -0.56 18.00 -19.60
CA MET A 283 -0.70 17.20 -18.37
C MET A 283 0.68 16.86 -17.81
N ARG A 284 0.86 17.01 -16.50
CA ARG A 284 2.13 16.87 -15.75
C ARG A 284 2.09 15.67 -14.81
N ASP A 285 3.18 15.46 -14.08
CA ASP A 285 3.37 14.35 -13.14
C ASP A 285 2.20 14.19 -12.16
N GLY A 286 1.72 15.30 -11.60
CA GLY A 286 0.58 15.30 -10.68
C GLY A 286 -0.72 14.78 -11.29
N ASP A 287 -0.94 14.99 -12.59
CA ASP A 287 -2.13 14.54 -13.32
C ASP A 287 -2.13 13.01 -13.49
N TYR A 288 -0.98 12.44 -13.90
CA TYR A 288 -0.80 11.00 -14.04
C TYR A 288 -0.87 10.29 -12.68
N LEU A 289 -0.23 10.87 -11.65
CA LEU A 289 -0.34 10.36 -10.28
C LEU A 289 -1.78 10.38 -9.77
N ALA A 290 -2.56 11.42 -10.07
CA ALA A 290 -3.98 11.46 -9.67
C ALA A 290 -4.79 10.33 -10.31
N ALA A 291 -4.57 10.02 -11.60
CA ALA A 291 -5.21 8.87 -12.24
C ALA A 291 -4.78 7.53 -11.61
N PHE A 292 -3.49 7.37 -11.30
CA PHE A 292 -2.97 6.15 -10.70
C PHE A 292 -3.48 5.94 -9.28
N LEU A 293 -3.35 6.94 -8.42
CA LEU A 293 -3.65 6.85 -7.00
C LEU A 293 -5.16 6.78 -6.74
N HIS A 294 -5.97 7.55 -7.46
CA HIS A 294 -7.41 7.57 -7.20
C HIS A 294 -8.18 6.50 -7.97
N VAL A 295 -7.74 6.10 -9.17
CA VAL A 295 -8.47 5.14 -10.02
C VAL A 295 -7.75 3.81 -10.11
N LEU A 296 -6.54 3.78 -10.69
CA LEU A 296 -5.89 2.52 -11.07
C LEU A 296 -5.54 1.65 -9.87
N LEU A 297 -4.79 2.17 -8.89
CA LEU A 297 -4.30 1.36 -7.77
C LEU A 297 -5.44 0.78 -6.93
N PRO A 298 -6.46 1.54 -6.49
CA PRO A 298 -7.58 0.96 -5.76
C PRO A 298 -8.20 -0.24 -6.50
N VAL A 299 -8.44 -0.07 -7.80
CA VAL A 299 -8.99 -1.12 -8.66
C VAL A 299 -8.03 -2.30 -8.79
N ALA A 300 -6.74 -2.04 -9.05
CA ALA A 300 -5.74 -3.08 -9.27
C ALA A 300 -5.50 -3.93 -8.02
N PHE A 301 -5.51 -3.31 -6.84
CA PHE A 301 -5.43 -4.02 -5.56
C PHE A 301 -6.69 -4.86 -5.29
N GLU A 302 -7.89 -4.40 -5.67
CA GLU A 302 -9.11 -5.22 -5.59
C GLU A 302 -9.11 -6.35 -6.64
N PHE A 303 -8.59 -6.10 -7.84
CA PHE A 303 -8.50 -7.07 -8.92
C PHE A 303 -7.46 -8.17 -8.64
N GLN A 304 -6.39 -7.85 -7.89
CA GLN A 304 -5.29 -8.74 -7.54
C GLN A 304 -4.74 -9.48 -8.77
N PRO A 305 -4.16 -8.76 -9.76
CA PRO A 305 -3.57 -9.41 -10.93
C PRO A 305 -2.41 -10.32 -10.53
N GLN A 306 -2.21 -11.40 -11.28
CA GLN A 306 -1.04 -12.26 -11.14
C GLN A 306 0.09 -11.86 -12.11
N LEU A 307 -0.22 -10.98 -13.07
CA LEU A 307 0.72 -10.44 -14.06
C LEU A 307 0.28 -9.03 -14.42
N VAL A 308 1.24 -8.10 -14.50
CA VAL A 308 1.03 -6.75 -15.02
C VAL A 308 1.80 -6.60 -16.33
N LEU A 309 1.09 -6.24 -17.39
CA LEU A 309 1.64 -5.85 -18.68
C LEU A 309 1.48 -4.35 -18.84
N VAL A 310 2.51 -3.67 -19.34
CA VAL A 310 2.49 -2.23 -19.55
C VAL A 310 2.73 -1.91 -21.02
N ALA A 311 1.74 -1.27 -21.66
CA ALA A 311 1.89 -0.60 -22.94
C ALA A 311 2.67 0.69 -22.68
N ALA A 312 3.99 0.59 -22.81
CA ALA A 312 4.92 1.59 -22.35
C ALA A 312 5.26 2.58 -23.47
N GLY A 313 4.29 3.43 -23.82
CA GLY A 313 4.50 4.60 -24.67
C GLY A 313 5.13 5.75 -23.90
N PHE A 314 6.07 6.47 -24.51
CA PHE A 314 6.74 7.62 -23.88
C PHE A 314 6.49 8.93 -24.63
N ASP A 315 5.43 8.97 -25.42
CA ASP A 315 4.93 10.18 -26.11
C ASP A 315 4.14 11.12 -25.19
N SER A 316 3.90 10.73 -23.94
CA SER A 316 3.43 11.61 -22.87
C SER A 316 4.56 12.38 -22.16
N VAL A 317 5.83 12.08 -22.45
CA VAL A 317 6.98 12.82 -21.90
C VAL A 317 7.08 14.20 -22.54
N LEU A 318 7.46 15.20 -21.75
CA LEU A 318 7.74 16.57 -22.18
C LEU A 318 8.59 16.60 -23.47
N GLY A 319 8.12 17.36 -24.46
CA GLY A 319 8.81 17.57 -25.73
C GLY A 319 8.43 16.60 -26.84
N ASP A 320 7.57 15.61 -26.59
CA ASP A 320 7.02 14.77 -27.64
C ASP A 320 6.08 15.58 -28.57
N PRO A 321 6.25 15.49 -29.90
CA PRO A 321 5.49 16.29 -30.86
C PRO A 321 4.04 15.81 -31.07
N LYS A 322 3.67 14.60 -30.62
CA LYS A 322 2.32 14.04 -30.77
C LYS A 322 1.52 14.18 -29.48
N GLY A 323 2.12 13.84 -28.35
CA GLY A 323 1.39 13.91 -27.08
C GLY A 323 1.14 15.33 -26.59
N GLU A 324 2.09 16.25 -26.79
CA GLU A 324 2.03 17.63 -26.27
C GLU A 324 1.76 17.70 -24.75
N MET A 325 2.17 16.64 -24.04
CA MET A 325 2.09 16.55 -22.59
C MET A 325 3.34 17.16 -21.94
N ALA A 326 3.33 17.25 -20.62
CA ALA A 326 4.39 17.81 -19.82
C ALA A 326 4.76 16.89 -18.64
N ALA A 327 4.53 15.59 -18.76
CA ALA A 327 5.05 14.63 -17.79
C ALA A 327 6.57 14.56 -17.92
N SER A 328 7.26 14.56 -16.80
CA SER A 328 8.70 14.37 -16.74
C SER A 328 9.05 12.90 -17.01
N ALA A 329 10.28 12.63 -17.45
CA ALA A 329 10.77 11.24 -17.51
C ALA A 329 10.76 10.58 -16.12
N ALA A 330 11.00 11.37 -15.05
CA ALA A 330 10.95 10.91 -13.67
C ALA A 330 9.58 10.32 -13.30
N CYS A 331 8.47 10.87 -13.81
CA CYS A 331 7.12 10.34 -13.58
C CYS A 331 7.03 8.83 -13.84
N PHE A 332 7.62 8.34 -14.93
CA PHE A 332 7.56 6.93 -15.32
C PHE A 332 8.34 6.00 -14.38
N ALA A 333 9.33 6.52 -13.65
CA ALA A 333 9.96 5.78 -12.56
C ALA A 333 8.95 5.51 -11.43
N HIS A 334 8.12 6.51 -11.07
CA HIS A 334 7.09 6.37 -10.05
C HIS A 334 5.92 5.50 -10.52
N LEU A 335 5.42 5.69 -11.76
CA LEU A 335 4.35 4.85 -12.29
C LEU A 335 4.78 3.37 -12.30
N THR A 336 6.01 3.08 -12.73
CA THR A 336 6.59 1.73 -12.66
C THR A 336 6.65 1.22 -11.21
N HIS A 337 7.12 2.04 -10.27
CA HIS A 337 7.26 1.67 -8.87
C HIS A 337 5.91 1.31 -8.23
N LEU A 338 4.87 2.10 -8.50
CA LEU A 338 3.51 1.85 -8.01
C LEU A 338 2.96 0.52 -8.55
N LEU A 339 3.23 0.18 -9.82
CA LEU A 339 2.80 -1.10 -10.40
C LEU A 339 3.59 -2.30 -9.87
N MET A 340 4.84 -2.10 -9.46
CA MET A 340 5.64 -3.15 -8.81
C MET A 340 5.11 -3.57 -7.44
N ALA A 341 4.15 -2.83 -6.88
CA ALA A 341 3.42 -3.27 -5.69
C ALA A 341 2.51 -4.48 -5.97
N LEU A 342 2.16 -4.71 -7.24
CA LEU A 342 1.20 -5.73 -7.66
C LEU A 342 1.92 -7.01 -8.13
N ALA A 343 1.20 -8.12 -8.14
CA ALA A 343 1.65 -9.38 -8.74
C ALA A 343 3.04 -9.85 -8.27
N GLY A 344 3.44 -9.54 -7.03
CA GLY A 344 4.79 -9.86 -6.52
C GLY A 344 5.93 -9.24 -7.34
N GLY A 345 5.68 -8.12 -8.02
CA GLY A 345 6.64 -7.46 -8.89
C GLY A 345 6.74 -8.02 -10.31
N ARG A 346 5.85 -8.95 -10.72
CA ARG A 346 5.76 -9.50 -12.09
C ARG A 346 5.18 -8.47 -13.06
N VAL A 347 6.02 -7.49 -13.42
CA VAL A 347 5.70 -6.36 -14.29
C VAL A 347 6.54 -6.45 -15.56
N LEU A 348 5.89 -6.45 -16.73
CA LEU A 348 6.56 -6.44 -18.02
C LEU A 348 6.18 -5.19 -18.81
N LEU A 349 7.17 -4.43 -19.24
CA LEU A 349 7.00 -3.27 -20.10
C LEU A 349 7.25 -3.68 -21.55
N SER A 350 6.35 -3.28 -22.46
CA SER A 350 6.56 -3.35 -23.91
C SER A 350 6.59 -1.94 -24.46
N LEU A 351 7.64 -1.59 -25.18
CA LEU A 351 7.73 -0.26 -25.81
C LEU A 351 6.60 -0.09 -26.85
N GLU A 352 5.84 1.00 -26.73
CA GLU A 352 4.79 1.41 -27.69
C GLU A 352 5.22 2.69 -28.44
N GLY A 353 4.57 3.83 -28.21
CA GLY A 353 4.87 5.14 -28.80
C GLY A 353 6.03 5.91 -28.15
N GLY A 354 6.19 7.18 -28.54
CA GLY A 354 7.33 8.05 -28.17
C GLY A 354 8.17 8.41 -29.38
N TYR A 355 8.11 9.67 -29.79
CA TYR A 355 8.56 10.15 -31.10
C TYR A 355 9.57 11.30 -31.00
N ASN A 356 9.70 11.94 -29.84
CA ASN A 356 10.91 12.67 -29.49
C ASN A 356 11.98 11.70 -28.98
N LEU A 357 13.08 11.56 -29.74
CA LEU A 357 14.12 10.56 -29.44
C LEU A 357 14.80 10.75 -28.08
N SER A 358 14.97 12.00 -27.63
CA SER A 358 15.59 12.27 -26.32
C SER A 358 14.63 11.95 -25.19
N SER A 359 13.41 12.47 -25.27
CA SER A 359 12.36 12.26 -24.27
C SER A 359 12.01 10.77 -24.14
N LEU A 360 11.89 10.06 -25.26
CA LEU A 360 11.71 8.61 -25.31
C LEU A 360 12.82 7.88 -24.54
N ALA A 361 14.09 8.17 -24.88
CA ALA A 361 15.23 7.49 -24.28
C ALA A 361 15.33 7.76 -22.77
N GLU A 362 15.01 8.99 -22.34
CA GLU A 362 14.98 9.38 -20.93
C GLU A 362 13.85 8.67 -20.16
N GLY A 363 12.63 8.64 -20.72
CA GLY A 363 11.48 7.94 -20.14
C GLY A 363 11.75 6.44 -19.97
N VAL A 364 12.29 5.78 -21.01
CA VAL A 364 12.69 4.37 -20.94
C VAL A 364 13.75 4.14 -19.85
N CYS A 365 14.78 5.00 -19.77
CA CYS A 365 15.80 4.88 -18.73
C CYS A 365 15.22 5.03 -17.32
N ALA A 366 14.28 5.96 -17.12
CA ALA A 366 13.63 6.18 -15.84
C ALA A 366 12.82 4.96 -15.39
N ALA A 367 11.99 4.40 -16.27
CA ALA A 367 11.23 3.17 -15.99
C ALA A 367 12.15 1.96 -15.73
N LEU A 368 13.20 1.79 -16.54
CA LEU A 368 14.12 0.65 -16.40
C LEU A 368 14.94 0.71 -15.10
N ARG A 369 15.38 1.90 -14.66
CA ARG A 369 16.04 2.07 -13.36
C ARG A 369 15.17 1.52 -12.22
N THR A 370 13.88 1.84 -12.23
CA THR A 370 12.94 1.33 -11.23
C THR A 370 12.78 -0.19 -11.31
N LEU A 371 12.67 -0.78 -12.51
CA LEU A 371 12.61 -2.25 -12.65
C LEU A 371 13.86 -2.93 -12.05
N LEU A 372 15.03 -2.32 -12.24
CA LEU A 372 16.31 -2.77 -11.69
C LEU A 372 16.44 -2.53 -10.17
N GLY A 373 15.48 -1.86 -9.55
CA GLY A 373 15.42 -1.60 -8.12
C GLY A 373 16.13 -0.34 -7.64
N ASP A 374 16.49 0.58 -8.55
CA ASP A 374 17.00 1.91 -8.19
C ASP A 374 15.89 2.74 -7.53
N PRO A 375 16.25 3.66 -6.60
CA PRO A 375 15.29 4.58 -5.99
C PRO A 375 14.63 5.48 -7.04
N CYS A 376 13.34 5.79 -6.80
CA CYS A 376 12.65 6.78 -7.63
C CYS A 376 13.33 8.14 -7.48
N PRO A 377 13.56 8.90 -8.57
CA PRO A 377 14.00 10.29 -8.47
C PRO A 377 12.96 11.14 -7.72
N ARG A 378 13.34 12.33 -7.23
CA ARG A 378 12.35 13.29 -6.77
C ARG A 378 11.62 13.90 -7.97
N LEU A 379 10.31 14.10 -7.85
CA LEU A 379 9.52 14.84 -8.83
C LEU A 379 9.70 16.34 -8.63
N GLU A 380 9.75 17.08 -9.74
CA GLU A 380 9.86 18.54 -9.72
C GLU A 380 8.49 19.18 -9.43
N PRO A 381 8.36 20.02 -8.39
CA PRO A 381 7.11 20.72 -8.11
C PRO A 381 6.73 21.75 -9.19
N PRO A 382 5.44 22.05 -9.36
CA PRO A 382 4.32 21.53 -8.59
C PRO A 382 3.87 20.13 -9.05
N VAL A 383 3.71 19.21 -8.09
CA VAL A 383 3.14 17.85 -8.31
C VAL A 383 1.61 17.85 -8.09
N ALA A 384 0.98 19.03 -8.12
CA ALA A 384 -0.46 19.19 -7.99
C ALA A 384 -1.15 18.91 -9.34
N PRO A 385 -2.23 18.12 -9.38
CA PRO A 385 -3.00 17.93 -10.60
C PRO A 385 -3.76 19.20 -11.00
N CYS A 386 -3.92 19.40 -12.30
CA CYS A 386 -4.70 20.48 -12.86
C CYS A 386 -6.21 20.18 -12.81
N ARG A 387 -7.04 21.23 -12.95
CA ARG A 387 -8.50 21.11 -12.94
C ARG A 387 -9.05 20.19 -14.03
N SER A 388 -8.45 20.21 -15.23
CA SER A 388 -8.90 19.34 -16.32
C SER A 388 -8.65 17.86 -16.00
N ALA A 389 -7.51 17.52 -15.41
CA ALA A 389 -7.21 16.16 -15.00
C ALA A 389 -8.13 15.70 -13.86
N LEU A 390 -8.32 16.54 -12.84
CA LEU A 390 -9.25 16.27 -11.75
C LEU A 390 -10.68 16.02 -12.26
N SER A 391 -11.15 16.77 -13.25
CA SER A 391 -12.45 16.52 -13.89
C SER A 391 -12.53 15.15 -14.56
N SER A 392 -11.52 14.78 -15.37
CA SER A 392 -11.46 13.47 -16.03
C SER A 392 -11.37 12.32 -15.02
N VAL A 393 -10.54 12.45 -13.98
CA VAL A 393 -10.41 11.46 -12.90
C VAL A 393 -11.73 11.34 -12.13
N SER A 394 -12.38 12.46 -11.79
CA SER A 394 -13.64 12.46 -11.04
C SER A 394 -14.78 11.82 -11.83
N ARG A 395 -14.88 12.10 -13.14
CA ARG A 395 -15.84 11.45 -14.03
C ARG A 395 -15.60 9.95 -14.12
N THR A 396 -14.34 9.53 -14.29
CA THR A 396 -13.97 8.10 -14.36
C THR A 396 -14.31 7.38 -13.04
N LEU A 397 -13.97 7.98 -11.90
CA LEU A 397 -14.33 7.48 -10.58
C LEU A 397 -15.84 7.27 -10.42
N ALA A 398 -16.64 8.28 -10.76
CA ALA A 398 -18.10 8.24 -10.65
C ALA A 398 -18.71 7.07 -11.46
N ILE A 399 -18.15 6.81 -12.64
CA ILE A 399 -18.59 5.73 -13.52
C ILE A 399 -18.22 4.36 -12.94
N HIS A 400 -17.00 4.22 -12.41
CA HIS A 400 -16.45 2.94 -12.00
C HIS A 400 -16.78 2.51 -10.57
N GLU A 401 -17.23 3.43 -9.71
CA GLU A 401 -17.62 3.16 -8.32
C GLU A 401 -18.64 2.02 -8.17
N LYS A 402 -19.57 1.87 -9.13
CA LYS A 402 -20.58 0.80 -9.10
C LYS A 402 -20.01 -0.60 -9.34
N TYR A 403 -18.85 -0.70 -10.01
CA TYR A 403 -18.19 -1.96 -10.33
C TYR A 403 -17.17 -2.37 -9.27
N TRP A 404 -16.46 -1.41 -8.68
CA TRP A 404 -15.32 -1.66 -7.80
C TRP A 404 -15.59 -1.16 -6.37
N ARG A 405 -15.49 -2.06 -5.39
CA ARG A 405 -15.75 -1.73 -3.98
C ARG A 405 -14.69 -0.79 -3.40
N SER A 406 -13.45 -0.94 -3.88
CA SER A 406 -12.30 -0.09 -3.59
C SER A 406 -12.49 1.37 -4.03
N LEU A 407 -13.43 1.65 -4.94
CA LEU A 407 -13.79 3.00 -5.38
C LEU A 407 -15.01 3.59 -4.68
N ARG A 408 -15.72 2.80 -3.85
CA ARG A 408 -16.89 3.29 -3.11
C ARG A 408 -16.56 4.44 -2.19
N ARG A 409 -17.44 5.43 -2.15
CA ARG A 409 -17.33 6.62 -1.32
C ARG A 409 -18.51 6.70 -0.35
N ALA A 410 -18.29 7.40 0.75
CA ALA A 410 -19.34 7.83 1.66
C ALA A 410 -19.51 9.34 1.51
N GLU A 411 -20.69 9.84 1.86
CA GLU A 411 -20.92 11.28 2.00
C GLU A 411 -20.23 11.75 3.28
N ALA A 412 -19.50 12.87 3.21
CA ALA A 412 -19.04 13.51 4.43
C ALA A 412 -20.25 14.13 5.15
N ASP A 413 -20.33 14.01 6.48
CA ASP A 413 -21.36 14.69 7.29
C ASP A 413 -21.13 16.22 7.40
N ILE A 414 -20.20 16.76 6.60
CA ILE A 414 -19.85 18.19 6.52
C ILE A 414 -20.51 18.75 5.25
N PRO A 415 -21.35 19.80 5.35
CA PRO A 415 -21.93 20.45 4.17
C PRO A 415 -20.83 20.89 3.20
N PRO A 416 -21.05 20.80 1.87
CA PRO A 416 -20.14 21.40 0.90
C PRO A 416 -20.20 22.92 1.09
N GLU A 417 -19.27 23.48 1.84
CA GLU A 417 -19.07 24.93 1.87
C GLU A 417 -18.57 25.39 0.51
N ASP A 418 -18.94 26.60 0.09
CA ASP A 418 -18.29 27.31 -1.01
C ASP A 418 -16.85 27.59 -0.58
N VAL A 419 -15.96 26.61 -0.77
CA VAL A 419 -14.59 26.70 -0.27
C VAL A 419 -13.84 27.73 -1.09
N GLU A 420 -13.59 28.91 -0.53
CA GLU A 420 -12.55 29.81 -1.04
C GLU A 420 -11.24 29.01 -1.05
N GLU A 421 -10.64 28.86 -2.24
CA GLU A 421 -9.38 28.14 -2.37
C GLU A 421 -8.32 28.86 -1.52
N GLU A 422 -7.98 28.29 -0.37
CA GLU A 422 -6.80 28.70 0.37
C GLU A 422 -5.58 28.53 -0.55
N PRO A 423 -4.65 29.52 -0.59
CA PRO A 423 -3.41 29.34 -1.32
C PRO A 423 -2.78 28.03 -0.89
N ALA A 424 -2.33 27.24 -1.87
CA ALA A 424 -1.62 26.00 -1.59
C ALA A 424 -0.57 26.28 -0.51
N PRO A 425 -0.46 25.43 0.53
CA PRO A 425 0.41 25.69 1.66
C PRO A 425 1.78 26.11 1.13
N THR A 426 2.30 27.26 1.58
CA THR A 426 3.54 27.84 1.06
C THR A 426 4.64 26.79 1.13
N THR A 427 4.94 26.14 0.01
CA THR A 427 5.96 25.10 -0.04
C THR A 427 7.31 25.80 0.11
N LEU A 428 8.10 25.36 1.09
CA LEU A 428 9.45 25.86 1.28
C LEU A 428 10.23 25.70 -0.04
N PRO A 429 11.04 26.71 -0.43
CA PRO A 429 11.76 26.69 -1.70
C PRO A 429 12.59 25.41 -1.83
N ASP A 430 12.53 24.80 -3.00
CA ASP A 430 13.23 23.55 -3.24
C ASP A 430 14.73 23.71 -3.15
N SER A 431 15.36 22.75 -2.47
CA SER A 431 16.80 22.58 -2.59
C SER A 431 17.10 21.85 -3.90
N HIS A 432 18.06 22.36 -4.67
CA HIS A 432 18.62 21.61 -5.80
C HIS A 432 19.27 20.34 -5.25
N GLU A 433 18.65 19.18 -5.49
CA GLU A 433 19.23 17.90 -5.12
C GLU A 433 20.36 17.57 -6.10
N VAL A 434 21.58 17.44 -5.59
CA VAL A 434 22.71 16.95 -6.38
C VAL A 434 22.55 15.44 -6.49
N PRO A 435 22.49 14.85 -7.71
CA PRO A 435 22.44 13.41 -7.87
C PRO A 435 23.59 12.74 -7.13
N ARG A 436 23.28 11.89 -6.16
CA ARG A 436 24.29 11.14 -5.41
C ARG A 436 24.46 9.75 -6.02
N PRO A 437 25.66 9.16 -5.96
CA PRO A 437 25.84 7.75 -6.30
C PRO A 437 24.94 6.90 -5.38
N LEU A 438 24.49 5.76 -5.88
CA LEU A 438 23.80 4.79 -5.03
C LEU A 438 24.73 4.32 -3.91
N PRO A 439 24.24 4.22 -2.67
CA PRO A 439 25.04 3.77 -1.55
C PRO A 439 25.46 2.31 -1.74
N ALA A 440 26.62 1.94 -1.21
CA ALA A 440 27.14 0.57 -1.28
C ALA A 440 26.24 -0.44 -0.54
N ALA A 441 25.57 0.00 0.52
CA ALA A 441 24.54 -0.77 1.21
C ALA A 441 23.18 -0.09 1.06
N ARG A 442 22.14 -0.88 0.77
CA ARG A 442 20.79 -0.36 0.58
C ARG A 442 20.13 0.03 1.91
N THR A 443 20.11 -0.88 2.88
CA THR A 443 19.31 -0.75 4.10
C THR A 443 20.17 -0.77 5.34
N GLY A 444 20.06 0.28 6.16
CA GLY A 444 20.63 0.34 7.50
C GLY A 444 19.75 -0.35 8.54
N LEU A 445 20.36 -0.98 9.54
CA LEU A 445 19.65 -1.60 10.67
C LEU A 445 20.30 -1.14 11.98
N VAL A 446 19.50 -0.58 12.90
CA VAL A 446 19.92 -0.23 14.25
C VAL A 446 19.21 -1.11 15.27
N TYR A 447 19.97 -1.70 16.18
CA TYR A 447 19.49 -2.44 17.35
C TYR A 447 20.58 -2.46 18.42
N ASP A 448 20.18 -2.33 19.69
CA ASP A 448 21.07 -2.44 20.84
C ASP A 448 20.35 -3.14 22.00
N GLU A 449 20.94 -4.22 22.50
CA GLU A 449 20.35 -5.05 23.55
C GLU A 449 20.17 -4.30 24.87
N ARG A 450 20.95 -3.24 25.13
CA ARG A 450 20.81 -2.42 26.35
C ARG A 450 19.43 -1.78 26.48
N MET A 451 18.71 -1.58 25.36
CA MET A 451 17.32 -1.10 25.40
C MET A 451 16.38 -2.10 26.09
N THR A 452 16.77 -3.35 26.32
CA THR A 452 15.99 -4.35 27.07
C THR A 452 16.05 -4.17 28.60
N GLU A 453 16.93 -3.30 29.10
CA GLU A 453 17.08 -3.03 30.54
C GLU A 453 15.91 -2.22 31.13
N HIS A 454 15.08 -1.59 30.29
CA HIS A 454 13.85 -0.94 30.71
C HIS A 454 12.72 -1.97 30.90
N TYR A 455 12.20 -2.16 32.12
CA TYR A 455 11.11 -3.13 32.39
C TYR A 455 10.21 -2.68 33.55
N ASN A 456 9.00 -3.24 33.60
CA ASN A 456 8.07 -2.97 34.69
C ASN A 456 8.38 -3.88 35.89
N MET A 457 8.77 -3.26 37.02
CA MET A 457 9.15 -3.98 38.25
C MET A 457 7.96 -4.54 39.03
N TRP A 458 6.74 -4.12 38.71
CA TRP A 458 5.52 -4.43 39.48
C TRP A 458 4.51 -5.28 38.73
N ASP A 459 4.44 -5.12 37.41
CA ASP A 459 3.56 -5.88 36.54
C ASP A 459 4.38 -6.60 35.45
N SER A 460 4.60 -7.90 35.66
CA SER A 460 5.30 -8.74 34.68
C SER A 460 4.46 -9.08 33.45
N GLN A 461 3.16 -8.75 33.45
CA GLN A 461 2.25 -8.95 32.32
C GLN A 461 2.07 -7.68 31.48
N HIS A 462 2.76 -6.59 31.84
CA HIS A 462 2.70 -5.33 31.12
C HIS A 462 3.05 -5.53 29.62
N PRO A 463 2.26 -5.00 28.67
CA PRO A 463 2.39 -5.34 27.25
C PRO A 463 3.71 -4.85 26.61
N GLU A 464 4.25 -3.72 27.08
CA GLU A 464 5.52 -3.16 26.59
C GLU A 464 6.71 -3.93 27.19
N LEU A 465 6.95 -5.13 26.67
CA LEU A 465 7.98 -6.06 27.15
C LEU A 465 9.36 -5.81 26.51
N PRO A 466 10.47 -6.01 27.24
CA PRO A 466 11.82 -6.04 26.65
C PRO A 466 11.96 -7.01 25.47
N GLN A 467 11.22 -8.12 25.50
CA GLN A 467 11.24 -9.15 24.47
C GLN A 467 10.75 -8.65 23.10
N ARG A 468 10.02 -7.54 23.03
CA ARG A 468 9.55 -6.98 21.75
C ARG A 468 10.71 -6.75 20.79
N VAL A 469 11.73 -6.01 21.21
CA VAL A 469 12.88 -5.68 20.36
C VAL A 469 13.81 -6.87 20.14
N SER A 470 14.03 -7.72 21.15
CA SER A 470 14.92 -8.87 21.01
C SER A 470 14.32 -9.95 20.11
N ARG A 471 12.99 -10.15 20.13
CA ARG A 471 12.31 -11.11 19.24
C ARG A 471 12.26 -10.63 17.80
N ILE A 472 12.06 -9.34 17.55
CA ILE A 472 12.19 -8.76 16.21
C ILE A 472 13.61 -9.00 15.68
N PHE A 473 14.63 -8.62 16.45
CA PHE A 473 16.03 -8.77 16.04
C PHE A 473 16.42 -10.25 15.84
N GLN A 474 15.96 -11.15 16.71
CA GLN A 474 16.12 -12.60 16.53
C GLN A 474 15.49 -13.06 15.22
N ARG A 475 14.26 -12.65 14.92
CA ARG A 475 13.57 -13.03 13.68
C ARG A 475 14.29 -12.51 12.43
N HIS A 476 14.87 -11.31 12.50
CA HIS A 476 15.75 -10.80 11.44
C HIS A 476 16.99 -11.67 11.26
N GLY A 477 17.57 -12.20 12.34
CA GLY A 477 18.68 -13.15 12.31
C GLY A 477 18.30 -14.49 11.69
N GLU A 478 17.17 -15.07 12.11
CA GLU A 478 16.63 -16.33 11.58
C GLU A 478 16.41 -16.27 10.06
N LEU A 479 15.99 -15.11 9.55
CA LEU A 479 15.75 -14.86 8.13
C LEU A 479 16.95 -14.20 7.41
N ARG A 480 18.12 -14.17 8.07
CA ARG A 480 19.39 -13.63 7.55
C ARG A 480 19.30 -12.18 7.05
N LEU A 481 18.35 -11.40 7.54
CA LEU A 481 18.20 -9.98 7.21
C LEU A 481 19.29 -9.12 7.86
N THR A 482 19.77 -9.54 9.04
CA THR A 482 20.88 -8.86 9.74
C THR A 482 22.16 -8.87 8.92
N GLU A 483 22.42 -9.93 8.16
CA GLU A 483 23.59 -10.08 7.27
C GLU A 483 23.46 -9.23 5.99
N ARG A 484 22.23 -8.96 5.57
CA ARG A 484 21.90 -8.21 4.35
C ARG A 484 21.79 -6.70 4.60
N CYS A 485 21.59 -6.29 5.85
CA CYS A 485 21.54 -4.88 6.25
C CYS A 485 22.92 -4.38 6.71
N HIS A 486 23.16 -3.09 6.52
CA HIS A 486 24.29 -2.40 7.11
C HIS A 486 24.01 -2.09 8.59
N ARG A 487 24.83 -2.63 9.50
CA ARG A 487 24.64 -2.39 10.94
C ARG A 487 25.09 -0.98 11.30
N ILE A 488 24.14 -0.15 11.69
CA ILE A 488 24.39 1.21 12.18
C ILE A 488 24.50 1.14 13.72
N PRO A 489 25.57 1.70 14.33
CA PRO A 489 25.74 1.66 15.77
C PRO A 489 24.70 2.54 16.48
N ALA A 490 24.14 2.04 17.58
CA ALA A 490 23.31 2.84 18.47
C ALA A 490 24.18 3.80 19.29
N ARG A 491 23.65 4.99 19.59
CA ARG A 491 24.23 5.93 20.54
C ARG A 491 23.17 6.50 21.47
N ARG A 492 23.61 7.14 22.54
CA ARG A 492 22.73 7.92 23.42
C ARG A 492 22.50 9.29 22.79
N ALA A 493 21.27 9.77 22.82
CA ALA A 493 20.96 11.17 22.56
C ALA A 493 21.56 12.05 23.67
N GLU A 494 22.19 13.16 23.31
CA GLU A 494 22.65 14.16 24.25
C GLU A 494 21.48 14.98 24.80
N GLU A 495 21.62 15.56 25.99
CA GLU A 495 20.54 16.35 26.59
C GLU A 495 20.12 17.54 25.71
N GLU A 496 21.07 18.14 25.00
CA GLU A 496 20.82 19.24 24.06
C GLU A 496 20.06 18.78 22.81
N GLU A 497 20.18 17.51 22.44
CA GLU A 497 19.38 16.91 21.38
C GLU A 497 17.95 16.64 21.89
N LEU A 498 17.79 16.09 23.10
CA LEU A 498 16.47 15.89 23.71
C LEU A 498 15.69 17.21 23.84
N ARG A 499 16.40 18.31 24.13
CA ARG A 499 15.81 19.65 24.25
C ARG A 499 15.32 20.26 22.93
N MET A 500 15.50 19.58 21.79
CA MET A 500 14.92 20.01 20.52
C MET A 500 13.39 19.93 20.51
N CYS A 501 12.82 18.98 21.26
CA CYS A 501 11.37 18.80 21.37
C CYS A 501 10.87 18.88 22.82
N HIS A 502 11.74 18.63 23.80
CA HIS A 502 11.35 18.52 25.19
C HIS A 502 11.84 19.67 26.06
N SER A 503 11.04 20.09 27.03
CA SER A 503 11.39 21.16 27.96
C SER A 503 12.61 20.77 28.81
N PRO A 504 13.51 21.72 29.11
CA PRO A 504 14.67 21.43 29.97
C PRO A 504 14.27 20.86 31.33
N ALA A 505 13.16 21.32 31.91
CA ALA A 505 12.63 20.83 33.18
C ALA A 505 12.23 19.35 33.09
N TYR A 506 11.50 18.97 32.05
CA TYR A 506 11.09 17.57 31.85
C TYR A 506 12.28 16.65 31.64
N VAL A 507 13.26 17.06 30.81
CA VAL A 507 14.50 16.27 30.61
C VAL A 507 15.23 16.02 31.94
N GLN A 508 15.32 17.02 32.82
CA GLN A 508 15.93 16.83 34.15
C GLN A 508 15.09 15.91 35.05
N THR A 509 13.76 16.02 35.02
CA THR A 509 12.86 15.14 35.77
C THR A 509 13.06 13.68 35.38
N VAL A 510 13.05 13.37 34.08
CA VAL A 510 13.28 11.99 33.60
C VAL A 510 14.70 11.53 33.92
N LYS A 511 15.72 12.40 33.77
CA LYS A 511 17.11 12.07 34.14
C LYS A 511 17.26 11.71 35.61
N ALA A 512 16.57 12.41 36.51
CA ALA A 512 16.65 12.15 37.95
C ALA A 512 16.18 10.74 38.32
N THR A 513 15.30 10.13 37.52
CA THR A 513 14.77 8.78 37.76
C THR A 513 15.88 7.72 37.85
N SER A 514 17.00 7.87 37.14
CA SER A 514 18.12 6.91 37.19
C SER A 514 18.75 6.73 38.58
N SER A 515 18.52 7.68 39.49
CA SER A 515 19.02 7.65 40.87
C SER A 515 17.95 7.32 41.93
N MET A 516 16.69 7.19 41.52
CA MET A 516 15.56 6.98 42.42
C MET A 516 15.46 5.51 42.87
N LYS A 517 14.94 5.31 44.09
CA LYS A 517 14.64 3.97 44.59
C LYS A 517 13.36 3.42 43.94
N PRO A 518 13.15 2.09 43.88
CA PRO A 518 11.97 1.51 43.23
C PRO A 518 10.63 2.13 43.67
N ARG A 519 10.40 2.36 44.97
CA ARG A 519 9.14 2.98 45.43
C ARG A 519 8.98 4.46 45.04
N GLU A 520 10.07 5.16 44.79
CA GLU A 520 10.04 6.53 44.24
C GLU A 520 9.73 6.48 42.75
N LEU A 521 10.36 5.56 42.02
CA LEU A 521 10.08 5.30 40.60
C LEU A 521 8.63 4.94 40.33
N HIS A 522 8.02 4.10 41.18
CA HIS A 522 6.59 3.76 41.07
C HIS A 522 5.72 5.02 41.19
N ARG A 523 5.93 5.79 42.26
CA ARG A 523 5.21 7.05 42.51
C ARG A 523 5.48 8.10 41.44
N GLN A 524 6.64 8.08 40.80
CA GLN A 524 6.94 8.95 39.68
C GLN A 524 6.19 8.51 38.42
N GLY A 525 6.11 7.20 38.14
CA GLY A 525 5.31 6.65 37.04
C GLY A 525 3.82 6.97 37.18
N ASP A 526 3.27 6.87 38.40
CA ASP A 526 1.86 7.15 38.70
C ASP A 526 1.44 8.62 38.46
N GLN A 527 2.41 9.53 38.29
CA GLN A 527 2.12 10.93 37.93
C GLN A 527 1.78 11.09 36.45
N TYR A 528 2.08 10.09 35.63
CA TYR A 528 1.90 10.11 34.18
C TYR A 528 0.83 9.10 33.75
N ASN A 529 0.21 9.35 32.59
CA ASN A 529 -0.78 8.42 32.05
C ASN A 529 -0.09 7.22 31.41
N SER A 530 -0.32 6.02 31.95
CA SER A 530 0.16 4.75 31.39
C SER A 530 1.68 4.71 31.20
N ILE A 531 2.43 5.06 32.25
CA ILE A 531 3.89 5.01 32.28
C ILE A 531 4.35 4.15 33.45
N TYR A 532 5.37 3.33 33.20
CA TYR A 532 6.13 2.64 34.24
C TYR A 532 7.60 3.01 34.10
N ILE A 533 8.32 3.10 35.21
CA ILE A 533 9.71 3.58 35.22
C ILE A 533 10.60 2.60 36.01
N CYS A 534 11.76 2.28 35.47
CA CYS A 534 12.87 1.64 36.19
C CYS A 534 14.13 2.52 36.10
N ALA A 535 15.19 2.17 36.84
CA ALA A 535 16.42 2.97 36.88
C ALA A 535 17.09 3.13 35.49
N SER A 536 16.91 2.16 34.59
CA SER A 536 17.46 2.20 33.22
C SER A 536 16.55 2.90 32.20
N SER A 537 15.33 3.33 32.56
CA SER A 537 14.36 3.94 31.64
C SER A 537 14.93 5.14 30.87
N TYR A 538 15.59 6.07 31.58
CA TYR A 538 16.19 7.27 30.96
C TYR A 538 17.29 6.91 29.94
N GLU A 539 18.20 6.01 30.31
CA GLU A 539 19.29 5.60 29.43
C GLU A 539 18.79 4.80 28.22
N CYS A 540 17.76 3.97 28.39
CA CYS A 540 17.10 3.28 27.27
C CYS A 540 16.40 4.27 26.33
N ALA A 541 15.68 5.26 26.85
CA ALA A 541 15.01 6.29 26.05
C ALA A 541 16.02 7.15 25.26
N ARG A 542 17.18 7.45 25.86
CA ARG A 542 18.30 8.11 25.15
C ARG A 542 18.87 7.23 24.04
N LEU A 543 19.00 5.92 24.26
CA LEU A 543 19.45 4.98 23.23
C LEU A 543 18.44 4.88 22.08
N ALA A 544 17.14 4.87 22.37
CA ALA A 544 16.09 4.86 21.35
C ALA A 544 16.16 6.10 20.45
N ALA A 545 16.18 7.30 21.04
CA ALA A 545 16.31 8.55 20.29
C ALA A 545 17.63 8.65 19.51
N GLY A 546 18.77 8.34 20.15
CA GLY A 546 20.08 8.41 19.50
C GLY A 546 20.26 7.36 18.39
N SER A 547 19.60 6.21 18.49
CA SER A 547 19.52 5.21 17.42
C SER A 547 18.77 5.75 16.20
N ALA A 548 17.62 6.43 16.42
CA ALA A 548 16.90 7.09 15.35
C ALA A 548 17.73 8.21 14.68
N PHE A 549 18.52 8.97 15.45
CA PHE A 549 19.42 9.99 14.90
C PHE A 549 20.48 9.39 13.99
N ASN A 550 21.15 8.32 14.41
CA ASN A 550 22.17 7.67 13.58
C ASN A 550 21.57 7.03 12.31
N ALA A 551 20.35 6.47 12.39
CA ALA A 551 19.66 5.98 11.20
C ALA A 551 19.37 7.11 10.20
N VAL A 552 18.85 8.26 10.69
CA VAL A 552 18.60 9.45 9.86
C VAL A 552 19.88 10.03 9.29
N GLN A 553 20.94 10.11 10.09
CA GLN A 553 22.23 10.61 9.65
C GLN A 553 22.78 9.76 8.49
N ALA A 554 22.85 8.44 8.67
CA ALA A 554 23.34 7.51 7.66
C ALA A 554 22.56 7.62 6.33
N VAL A 555 21.23 7.83 6.40
CA VAL A 555 20.38 8.04 5.21
C VAL A 555 20.65 9.41 4.55
N LEU A 556 20.73 10.49 5.33
CA LEU A 556 20.92 11.84 4.80
C LEU A 556 22.35 12.10 4.30
N GLU A 557 23.34 11.38 4.83
CA GLU A 557 24.73 11.42 4.37
C GLU A 557 24.98 10.49 3.18
N GLY A 558 24.06 9.55 2.91
CA GLY A 558 24.14 8.62 1.79
C GLY A 558 25.04 7.40 2.07
N GLU A 559 25.21 7.04 3.34
CA GLU A 559 25.85 5.77 3.74
C GLU A 559 24.93 4.58 3.43
N VAL A 560 23.61 4.77 3.61
CA VAL A 560 22.54 3.84 3.25
C VAL A 560 21.41 4.59 2.57
N GLN A 561 20.55 3.87 1.83
CA GLN A 561 19.41 4.47 1.13
C GLN A 561 18.21 4.68 2.06
N ASN A 562 17.96 3.70 2.92
CA ASN A 562 16.86 3.65 3.88
C ASN A 562 17.32 2.91 5.15
N ALA A 563 16.53 2.97 6.21
CA ALA A 563 16.91 2.33 7.46
C ALA A 563 15.72 1.84 8.30
N VAL A 564 16.02 0.88 9.19
CA VAL A 564 15.11 0.38 10.21
C VAL A 564 15.78 0.48 11.59
N ALA A 565 15.04 1.04 12.56
CA ALA A 565 15.49 1.20 13.94
C ALA A 565 14.59 0.38 14.87
N ILE A 566 15.12 -0.73 15.37
CA ILE A 566 14.46 -1.63 16.31
C ILE A 566 14.76 -1.11 17.72
N VAL A 567 13.94 -0.15 18.18
CA VAL A 567 14.19 0.64 19.40
C VAL A 567 13.09 0.47 20.44
N ARG A 568 13.44 0.72 21.71
CA ARG A 568 12.49 0.90 22.81
C ARG A 568 13.11 1.68 23.98
N PRO A 569 12.33 2.37 24.84
CA PRO A 569 10.87 2.57 24.80
C PRO A 569 10.38 3.36 23.56
N PRO A 570 9.07 3.31 23.24
CA PRO A 570 8.47 4.11 22.17
C PRO A 570 8.50 5.63 22.48
N GLY A 571 8.06 6.45 21.53
CA GLY A 571 8.15 7.91 21.60
C GLY A 571 6.90 8.72 21.21
N HIS A 572 6.02 8.24 20.32
CA HIS A 572 5.03 9.12 19.66
C HIS A 572 3.98 9.78 20.58
N HIS A 573 3.74 9.26 21.79
CA HIS A 573 2.87 9.87 22.81
C HIS A 573 3.57 10.88 23.71
N ALA A 574 4.91 10.92 23.74
CA ALA A 574 5.67 11.79 24.63
C ALA A 574 5.50 13.25 24.19
N GLU A 575 5.03 14.09 25.11
CA GLU A 575 4.80 15.51 24.91
C GLU A 575 6.07 16.32 25.21
N SER A 576 6.00 17.63 24.97
CA SER A 576 7.13 18.52 25.28
C SER A 576 7.57 18.47 26.75
N ASP A 577 6.64 18.29 27.69
CA ASP A 577 6.91 18.36 29.13
C ASP A 577 6.38 17.18 29.96
N THR A 578 5.81 16.16 29.32
CA THR A 578 5.24 15.01 30.02
C THR A 578 5.42 13.68 29.28
N ALA A 579 5.59 12.60 30.05
CA ALA A 579 5.59 11.23 29.55
C ALA A 579 4.13 10.73 29.42
N CYS A 580 3.86 9.87 28.44
CA CYS A 580 2.53 9.31 28.22
C CYS A 580 2.62 8.01 27.42
N GLY A 581 1.74 7.03 27.68
CA GLY A 581 1.56 5.87 26.80
C GLY A 581 2.86 5.09 26.52
N PHE A 582 3.60 4.76 27.58
CA PHE A 582 4.92 4.11 27.52
C PHE A 582 6.06 4.97 26.93
N CYS A 583 5.77 6.17 26.45
CA CYS A 583 6.71 7.04 25.76
C CYS A 583 7.36 8.07 26.72
N PHE A 584 8.68 8.18 26.65
CA PHE A 584 9.47 9.13 27.46
C PHE A 584 9.97 10.31 26.64
N PHE A 585 10.62 10.05 25.51
CA PHE A 585 11.06 11.07 24.56
C PHE A 585 10.54 10.70 23.18
N ASN A 586 10.08 11.69 22.42
CA ASN A 586 9.51 11.46 21.11
C ASN A 586 10.64 11.23 20.09
N SER A 587 11.05 9.97 19.96
CA SER A 587 12.20 9.57 19.14
C SER A 587 12.06 10.01 17.68
N VAL A 588 10.85 9.92 17.11
CA VAL A 588 10.58 10.29 15.71
C VAL A 588 10.57 11.81 15.53
N ALA A 589 9.90 12.56 16.41
CA ALA A 589 9.92 14.02 16.36
C ALA A 589 11.33 14.59 16.56
N LEU A 590 12.07 14.04 17.52
CA LEU A 590 13.47 14.40 17.73
C LEU A 590 14.32 14.08 16.49
N ALA A 591 14.07 12.94 15.81
CA ALA A 591 14.78 12.57 14.59
C ALA A 591 14.48 13.54 13.43
N ALA A 592 13.25 14.04 13.32
CA ALA A 592 12.91 15.09 12.36
C ALA A 592 13.65 16.41 12.65
N ARG A 593 13.68 16.86 13.92
CA ARG A 593 14.46 18.05 14.33
C ARG A 593 15.96 17.86 14.13
N PHE A 594 16.47 16.66 14.40
CA PHE A 594 17.86 16.29 14.14
C PHE A 594 18.17 16.37 12.64
N ALA A 595 17.30 15.84 11.77
CA ALA A 595 17.43 15.93 10.31
C ALA A 595 17.52 17.38 9.81
N GLN A 596 16.64 18.25 10.31
CA GLN A 596 16.62 19.68 9.96
C GLN A 596 17.90 20.39 10.45
N ARG A 597 18.36 20.07 11.67
CA ARG A 597 19.62 20.58 12.20
C ARG A 597 20.82 20.14 11.35
N LEU A 598 20.88 18.86 10.97
CA LEU A 598 21.93 18.30 10.11
C LEU A 598 21.93 18.95 8.72
N ALA A 599 20.75 19.19 8.15
CA ALA A 599 20.59 19.86 6.87
C ALA A 599 20.87 21.38 6.92
N GLY A 600 20.89 21.99 8.12
CA GLY A 600 21.07 23.43 8.31
C GLY A 600 19.93 24.30 7.75
N ARG A 601 18.76 23.69 7.48
CA ARG A 601 17.59 24.34 6.85
C ARG A 601 16.30 23.60 7.26
N PRO A 602 15.10 24.20 7.07
CA PRO A 602 13.84 23.50 7.27
C PRO A 602 13.64 22.43 6.18
N LEU A 603 14.30 21.28 6.36
CA LEU A 603 14.14 20.08 5.54
C LEU A 603 12.67 19.63 5.61
N ARG A 604 12.06 19.36 4.46
CA ARG A 604 10.69 18.84 4.42
C ARG A 604 10.67 17.38 4.87
N VAL A 605 10.10 17.11 6.05
CA VAL A 605 10.01 15.76 6.62
C VAL A 605 8.55 15.33 6.65
N MET A 606 8.24 14.17 6.10
CA MET A 606 6.95 13.53 6.34
C MET A 606 7.10 12.53 7.48
N ILE A 607 6.25 12.64 8.48
CA ILE A 607 6.09 11.63 9.53
C ILE A 607 4.77 10.91 9.28
N LEU A 608 4.85 9.63 8.94
CA LEU A 608 3.69 8.75 8.89
C LEU A 608 3.62 7.94 10.17
N ASP A 609 2.50 8.03 10.88
CA ASP A 609 2.17 7.20 12.02
C ASP A 609 1.08 6.20 11.65
N TRP A 610 1.47 4.92 11.60
CA TRP A 610 0.55 3.80 11.38
C TRP A 610 0.32 2.96 12.63
N ASP A 611 0.85 3.42 13.78
CA ASP A 611 0.49 2.87 15.08
C ASP A 611 -1.03 2.99 15.27
N VAL A 612 -1.64 2.02 15.93
CA VAL A 612 -3.09 2.03 16.12
C VAL A 612 -3.55 3.19 17.02
N HIS A 613 -2.66 3.77 17.81
CA HIS A 613 -2.94 4.94 18.64
C HIS A 613 -2.49 6.22 17.94
N HIS A 614 -3.23 7.29 18.16
CA HIS A 614 -2.83 8.62 17.70
C HIS A 614 -1.56 9.08 18.45
N GLY A 615 -0.51 9.42 17.72
CA GLY A 615 0.70 10.03 18.25
C GLY A 615 0.51 11.50 18.66
N ASN A 616 -0.25 11.75 19.72
CA ASN A 616 -0.58 13.10 20.22
C ASN A 616 0.66 13.98 20.44
N GLY A 617 1.73 13.43 21.02
CA GLY A 617 2.97 14.17 21.24
C GLY A 617 3.62 14.61 19.93
N THR A 618 3.57 13.78 18.89
CA THR A 618 4.08 14.13 17.57
C THR A 618 3.25 15.24 16.93
N GLN A 619 1.91 15.17 17.02
CA GLN A 619 1.03 16.21 16.49
C GLN A 619 1.34 17.57 17.10
N HIS A 620 1.33 17.69 18.42
CA HIS A 620 1.54 18.96 19.11
C HIS A 620 2.93 19.57 18.84
N MET A 621 3.96 18.74 18.64
CA MET A 621 5.33 19.21 18.35
C MET A 621 5.48 19.89 16.98
N PHE A 622 4.56 19.63 16.05
CA PHE A 622 4.62 20.14 14.66
C PHE A 622 3.34 20.85 14.21
N GLU A 623 2.39 21.10 15.11
CA GLU A 623 1.07 21.62 14.77
C GLU A 623 1.12 22.98 14.06
N GLU A 624 2.12 23.80 14.38
CA GLU A 624 2.38 25.09 13.73
C GLU A 624 3.47 25.05 12.65
N ASP A 625 4.07 23.89 12.35
CA ASP A 625 5.28 23.77 11.54
C ASP A 625 5.03 23.23 10.11
N PRO A 626 5.03 24.09 9.06
CA PRO A 626 4.80 23.65 7.68
C PRO A 626 5.97 22.88 7.06
N SER A 627 7.11 22.78 7.73
CA SER A 627 8.24 21.96 7.26
C SER A 627 8.07 20.48 7.58
N VAL A 628 7.10 20.12 8.43
CA VAL A 628 6.82 18.74 8.80
C VAL A 628 5.36 18.41 8.51
N LEU A 629 5.13 17.42 7.64
CA LEU A 629 3.81 16.85 7.41
C LEU A 629 3.63 15.66 8.34
N TYR A 630 2.70 15.75 9.29
CA TYR A 630 2.31 14.63 10.15
C TYR A 630 1.03 13.98 9.62
N VAL A 631 1.06 12.66 9.42
CA VAL A 631 -0.07 11.86 8.97
C VAL A 631 -0.28 10.71 9.94
N SER A 632 -1.48 10.53 10.48
CA SER A 632 -1.77 9.47 11.46
C SER A 632 -2.98 8.63 11.08
N LEU A 633 -2.83 7.30 11.10
CA LEU A 633 -3.88 6.32 10.85
C LEU A 633 -4.18 5.55 12.14
N HIS A 634 -5.20 5.93 12.90
CA HIS A 634 -5.37 5.43 14.26
C HIS A 634 -6.81 5.05 14.57
N ARG A 635 -7.01 4.17 15.54
CA ARG A 635 -8.32 3.90 16.12
C ARG A 635 -8.71 5.07 17.01
N TYR A 636 -9.90 5.61 16.74
CA TYR A 636 -10.42 6.78 17.45
C TYR A 636 -11.65 6.43 18.28
N ASP A 637 -12.53 5.57 17.75
CA ASP A 637 -13.81 5.21 18.38
C ASP A 637 -14.56 6.43 18.96
N HIS A 638 -14.67 7.49 18.16
CA HIS A 638 -15.28 8.77 18.55
C HIS A 638 -14.67 9.38 19.83
N GLY A 639 -13.34 9.38 19.93
CA GLY A 639 -12.59 9.94 21.07
C GLY A 639 -12.53 9.04 22.30
N SER A 640 -13.05 7.81 22.24
CA SER A 640 -13.03 6.89 23.38
C SER A 640 -11.83 5.94 23.41
N PHE A 641 -11.09 5.83 22.30
CA PHE A 641 -9.84 5.05 22.26
C PHE A 641 -8.65 5.89 22.75
N PHE A 642 -7.65 5.27 23.36
CA PHE A 642 -6.46 5.97 23.88
C PHE A 642 -5.77 6.77 22.75
N PRO A 643 -5.36 8.04 22.97
CA PRO A 643 -5.22 8.76 24.26
C PRO A 643 -6.48 9.48 24.76
N THR A 644 -7.66 9.20 24.21
CA THR A 644 -8.96 9.80 24.60
C THR A 644 -9.00 11.32 24.48
N SER A 645 -8.47 11.86 23.37
CA SER A 645 -8.53 13.29 23.03
C SER A 645 -9.26 13.51 21.71
N GLU A 646 -9.97 14.63 21.60
CA GLU A 646 -10.55 15.12 20.34
C GLU A 646 -9.48 15.63 19.36
N ASP A 647 -8.23 15.77 19.80
CA ASP A 647 -7.10 16.18 18.95
C ASP A 647 -6.78 15.16 17.84
N ALA A 648 -7.26 13.93 18.00
CA ALA A 648 -7.11 12.85 17.03
C ALA A 648 -8.19 12.87 15.93
N ASP A 649 -9.21 13.73 15.99
CA ASP A 649 -10.25 13.76 14.97
C ASP A 649 -9.78 14.43 13.66
N ALA A 650 -10.56 14.24 12.59
CA ALA A 650 -10.21 14.66 11.23
C ALA A 650 -10.24 16.19 11.00
N ASP A 651 -10.92 16.96 11.86
CA ASP A 651 -10.99 18.43 11.80
C ASP A 651 -9.75 19.12 12.38
N ARG A 652 -8.86 18.35 13.01
CA ARG A 652 -7.57 18.82 13.54
C ARG A 652 -6.55 18.83 12.42
N VAL A 653 -6.51 19.93 11.69
CA VAL A 653 -5.69 20.09 10.47
C VAL A 653 -4.36 20.81 10.68
N GLY A 654 -3.99 21.10 11.92
CA GLY A 654 -2.85 21.97 12.27
C GLY A 654 -3.26 23.42 12.54
N GLU A 655 -2.33 24.20 13.06
CA GLU A 655 -2.53 25.57 13.53
C GLU A 655 -1.58 26.56 12.85
N GLY A 656 -1.95 27.85 12.83
CA GLY A 656 -1.10 28.91 12.28
C GLY A 656 -0.52 28.58 10.89
N PRO A 657 0.81 28.70 10.68
CA PRO A 657 1.47 28.31 9.44
C PRO A 657 1.42 26.80 9.11
N GLY A 658 1.18 25.93 10.11
CA GLY A 658 1.07 24.48 9.96
C GLY A 658 -0.32 23.98 9.54
N ARG A 659 -1.29 24.88 9.32
CA ARG A 659 -2.63 24.50 8.80
C ARG A 659 -2.50 23.74 7.47
N GLY A 660 -3.11 22.55 7.43
CA GLY A 660 -3.06 21.59 6.34
C GLY A 660 -1.99 20.50 6.50
N PHE A 661 -1.03 20.63 7.42
CA PHE A 661 0.12 19.73 7.59
C PHE A 661 -0.04 18.70 8.72
N THR A 662 -1.20 18.66 9.38
CA THR A 662 -1.62 17.55 10.26
C THR A 662 -2.79 16.84 9.61
N LEU A 663 -2.63 15.58 9.20
CA LEU A 663 -3.66 14.77 8.55
C LEU A 663 -4.01 13.56 9.42
N ASN A 664 -5.15 13.64 10.10
CA ASN A 664 -5.68 12.54 10.91
C ASN A 664 -6.71 11.72 10.13
N VAL A 665 -6.57 10.38 10.19
CA VAL A 665 -7.57 9.42 9.70
C VAL A 665 -8.09 8.59 10.87
N PRO A 666 -9.18 9.05 11.53
CA PRO A 666 -9.69 8.43 12.75
C PRO A 666 -10.61 7.24 12.45
N TRP A 667 -10.17 6.01 12.74
CA TRP A 667 -10.99 4.81 12.61
C TRP A 667 -12.03 4.73 13.73
N ASN A 668 -13.30 4.90 13.38
CA ASN A 668 -14.44 4.86 14.30
C ASN A 668 -15.07 3.45 14.43
N SER A 669 -14.32 2.42 14.09
CA SER A 669 -14.73 1.03 14.26
C SER A 669 -13.50 0.15 14.45
N PRO A 670 -13.56 -0.89 15.29
CA PRO A 670 -12.48 -1.87 15.39
C PRO A 670 -12.41 -2.72 14.11
N ARG A 671 -11.33 -3.50 13.99
CA ARG A 671 -11.12 -4.49 12.92
C ARG A 671 -10.86 -3.90 11.52
N MET A 672 -10.35 -2.67 11.44
CA MET A 672 -9.76 -2.17 10.19
C MET A 672 -8.55 -3.03 9.82
N GLY A 673 -8.39 -3.38 8.55
CA GLY A 673 -7.27 -4.19 8.05
C GLY A 673 -6.70 -3.64 6.75
N ASP A 674 -6.08 -4.52 5.96
CA ASP A 674 -5.33 -4.15 4.76
C ASP A 674 -6.14 -3.29 3.78
N ALA A 675 -7.43 -3.61 3.58
CA ALA A 675 -8.28 -2.90 2.65
C ALA A 675 -8.52 -1.43 3.06
N GLU A 676 -8.72 -1.16 4.35
CA GLU A 676 -8.95 0.18 4.87
C GLU A 676 -7.65 1.00 4.87
N TYR A 677 -6.54 0.40 5.30
CA TYR A 677 -5.23 1.07 5.30
C TYR A 677 -4.76 1.37 3.87
N LEU A 678 -4.88 0.43 2.92
CA LEU A 678 -4.56 0.70 1.51
C LEU A 678 -5.49 1.75 0.90
N ALA A 679 -6.77 1.78 1.29
CA ALA A 679 -7.67 2.85 0.87
C ALA A 679 -7.25 4.23 1.41
N ALA A 680 -6.78 4.31 2.66
CA ALA A 680 -6.19 5.53 3.20
C ALA A 680 -4.94 5.95 2.42
N PHE A 681 -4.06 5.00 2.10
CA PHE A 681 -2.85 5.25 1.34
C PHE A 681 -3.13 5.84 -0.04
N HIS A 682 -4.01 5.17 -0.80
CA HIS A 682 -4.33 5.58 -2.17
C HIS A 682 -5.08 6.92 -2.23
N ARG A 683 -5.98 7.19 -1.27
CA ARG A 683 -6.88 8.35 -1.33
C ARG A 683 -6.36 9.59 -0.62
N LEU A 684 -5.53 9.44 0.40
CA LEU A 684 -5.09 10.53 1.28
C LEU A 684 -3.57 10.58 1.41
N VAL A 685 -2.95 9.52 1.95
CA VAL A 685 -1.52 9.54 2.34
C VAL A 685 -0.62 9.82 1.14
N LEU A 686 -0.69 9.01 0.08
CA LEU A 686 0.18 9.17 -1.09
C LEU A 686 -0.13 10.44 -1.87
N PRO A 687 -1.40 10.80 -2.19
CA PRO A 687 -1.68 12.05 -2.89
C PRO A 687 -1.09 13.28 -2.18
N VAL A 688 -1.31 13.39 -0.86
CA VAL A 688 -0.78 14.50 -0.06
C VAL A 688 0.74 14.44 0.03
N ALA A 689 1.34 13.26 0.23
CA ALA A 689 2.78 13.10 0.29
C ALA A 689 3.48 13.48 -1.02
N TYR A 690 2.95 13.08 -2.17
CA TYR A 690 3.48 13.47 -3.48
C TYR A 690 3.40 14.98 -3.70
N GLN A 691 2.29 15.62 -3.30
CA GLN A 691 2.15 17.07 -3.41
C GLN A 691 3.05 17.82 -2.40
N PHE A 692 3.27 17.28 -1.20
CA PHE A 692 4.19 17.81 -0.19
C PHE A 692 5.67 17.67 -0.60
N ALA A 693 5.99 16.64 -1.39
CA ALA A 693 7.34 16.33 -1.88
C ALA A 693 8.38 16.28 -0.75
N PRO A 694 8.26 15.33 0.21
CA PRO A 694 9.18 15.20 1.32
C PRO A 694 10.60 14.89 0.84
N GLU A 695 11.57 15.33 1.63
CA GLU A 695 12.99 15.07 1.41
C GLU A 695 13.50 13.94 2.31
N LEU A 696 12.73 13.58 3.33
CA LEU A 696 12.90 12.45 4.22
C LEU A 696 11.51 11.96 4.67
N VAL A 697 11.30 10.64 4.70
CA VAL A 697 10.11 10.03 5.30
C VAL A 697 10.52 9.29 6.56
N LEU A 698 9.89 9.63 7.68
CA LEU A 698 9.98 8.90 8.94
C LEU A 698 8.68 8.16 9.16
N VAL A 699 8.75 6.90 9.61
CA VAL A 699 7.58 6.11 9.97
C VAL A 699 7.64 5.83 11.46
N SER A 700 6.65 6.34 12.20
CA SER A 700 6.30 5.89 13.54
C SER A 700 5.70 4.50 13.41
N ALA A 701 6.56 3.49 13.48
CA ALA A 701 6.26 2.15 13.03
C ALA A 701 5.68 1.29 14.17
N GLY A 702 4.43 1.57 14.55
CA GLY A 702 3.66 0.76 15.47
C GLY A 702 3.03 -0.46 14.79
N PHE A 703 3.22 -1.65 15.38
CA PHE A 703 2.63 -2.89 14.86
C PHE A 703 1.47 -3.40 15.72
N ASP A 704 0.86 -2.53 16.51
CA ASP A 704 -0.33 -2.82 17.31
C ASP A 704 -1.64 -2.68 16.53
N ALA A 705 -1.62 -2.08 15.33
CA ALA A 705 -2.71 -2.24 14.37
C ALA A 705 -2.74 -3.63 13.70
N ALA A 706 -1.71 -4.45 13.94
CA ALA A 706 -1.59 -5.77 13.34
C ALA A 706 -2.64 -6.76 13.86
N ARG A 707 -3.03 -7.71 13.02
CA ARG A 707 -3.86 -8.85 13.41
C ARG A 707 -3.23 -9.58 14.59
N GLY A 708 -4.04 -9.80 15.63
CA GLY A 708 -3.64 -10.56 16.82
C GLY A 708 -2.98 -9.73 17.92
N ASP A 709 -2.83 -8.42 17.72
CA ASP A 709 -2.40 -7.53 18.79
C ASP A 709 -3.46 -7.44 19.91
N PRO A 710 -3.05 -7.49 21.20
CA PRO A 710 -3.98 -7.47 22.32
C PRO A 710 -4.61 -6.08 22.59
N LEU A 711 -4.02 -4.99 22.10
CA LEU A 711 -4.48 -3.62 22.40
C LEU A 711 -5.23 -2.97 21.23
N GLY A 712 -4.72 -3.10 20.00
CA GLY A 712 -5.28 -2.35 18.86
C GLY A 712 -6.64 -2.84 18.36
N GLY A 713 -6.83 -4.16 18.27
CA GLY A 713 -8.07 -4.76 17.76
C GLY A 713 -8.32 -4.55 16.26
N CYS A 714 -7.30 -4.10 15.51
CA CYS A 714 -7.26 -4.06 14.05
C CYS A 714 -6.76 -5.40 13.47
N LEU A 715 -6.74 -5.50 12.14
CA LEU A 715 -6.49 -6.73 11.39
C LEU A 715 -5.46 -6.54 10.27
N VAL A 716 -4.55 -5.55 10.39
CA VAL A 716 -3.51 -5.33 9.38
C VAL A 716 -2.57 -6.54 9.37
N SER A 717 -2.30 -7.08 8.20
CA SER A 717 -1.41 -8.23 8.04
C SER A 717 0.06 -7.79 7.93
N PRO A 718 1.05 -8.66 8.24
CA PRO A 718 2.46 -8.40 7.94
C PRO A 718 2.68 -8.04 6.47
N GLU A 719 1.94 -8.65 5.56
CA GLU A 719 1.96 -8.35 4.13
C GLU A 719 1.44 -6.92 3.87
N GLY A 720 0.36 -6.50 4.53
CA GLY A 720 -0.15 -5.13 4.47
C GLY A 720 0.91 -4.08 4.80
N TYR A 721 1.69 -4.30 5.87
CA TYR A 721 2.82 -3.43 6.22
C TYR A 721 3.94 -3.44 5.16
N ALA A 722 4.20 -4.59 4.53
CA ALA A 722 5.15 -4.69 3.42
C ALA A 722 4.73 -3.79 2.24
N HIS A 723 3.45 -3.83 1.88
CA HIS A 723 2.88 -3.02 0.78
C HIS A 723 2.88 -1.53 1.11
N MET A 724 2.48 -1.15 2.33
CA MET A 724 2.57 0.25 2.78
C MET A 724 4.01 0.77 2.75
N THR A 725 4.99 -0.04 3.21
CA THR A 725 6.42 0.29 3.12
C THR A 725 6.87 0.49 1.68
N HIS A 726 6.46 -0.39 0.77
CA HIS A 726 6.82 -0.30 -0.65
C HIS A 726 6.32 1.01 -1.24
N LEU A 727 5.05 1.35 -1.04
CA LEU A 727 4.45 2.56 -1.58
C LEU A 727 5.16 3.85 -1.11
N LEU A 728 5.72 3.85 0.11
CA LEU A 728 6.50 4.99 0.63
C LEU A 728 7.90 5.11 0.02
N LEU A 729 8.49 4.01 -0.49
CA LEU A 729 9.82 4.05 -1.13
C LEU A 729 9.84 4.83 -2.45
N GLY A 730 8.67 5.12 -3.02
CA GLY A 730 8.53 6.04 -4.14
C GLY A 730 8.74 7.52 -3.77
N LEU A 731 8.79 7.87 -2.49
CA LEU A 731 8.95 9.24 -1.99
C LEU A 731 10.40 9.51 -1.57
N ALA A 732 10.79 10.79 -1.50
CA ALA A 732 12.05 11.25 -0.92
C ALA A 732 13.32 10.54 -1.47
N GLY A 733 13.31 10.10 -2.72
CA GLY A 733 14.44 9.34 -3.27
C GLY A 733 14.62 7.97 -2.62
N GLY A 734 13.57 7.37 -2.03
CA GLY A 734 13.65 6.15 -1.23
C GLY A 734 14.22 6.33 0.18
N ARG A 735 14.42 7.58 0.64
CA ARG A 735 14.89 7.88 2.01
C ARG A 735 13.78 7.74 3.03
N VAL A 736 13.57 6.49 3.43
CA VAL A 736 12.55 6.09 4.41
C VAL A 736 13.25 5.49 5.64
N VAL A 737 12.89 5.96 6.83
CA VAL A 737 13.39 5.42 8.11
C VAL A 737 12.21 4.95 8.95
N LEU A 738 12.19 3.65 9.27
CA LEU A 738 11.19 3.05 10.15
C LEU A 738 11.72 3.03 11.59
N VAL A 739 10.99 3.63 12.52
CA VAL A 739 11.35 3.67 13.95
C VAL A 739 10.26 2.96 14.73
N LEU A 740 10.60 1.90 15.46
CA LEU A 740 9.62 1.09 16.17
C LEU A 740 8.90 1.89 17.27
N GLU A 741 7.56 1.84 17.26
CA GLU A 741 6.67 2.41 18.29
C GLU A 741 5.93 1.29 19.05
N GLY A 742 4.61 1.14 18.91
CA GLY A 742 3.77 0.10 19.52
C GLY A 742 3.87 -1.29 18.86
N GLY A 743 3.00 -2.21 19.30
CA GLY A 743 2.95 -3.61 18.86
C GLY A 743 3.35 -4.58 19.97
N TYR A 744 2.39 -5.35 20.47
CA TYR A 744 2.49 -6.05 21.75
C TYR A 744 2.28 -7.56 21.64
N ASN A 745 1.83 -8.04 20.48
CA ASN A 745 1.97 -9.45 20.12
C ASN A 745 3.38 -9.72 19.54
N LEU A 746 4.21 -10.47 20.27
CA LEU A 746 5.60 -10.75 19.91
C LEU A 746 5.77 -11.46 18.55
N VAL A 747 4.79 -12.25 18.11
CA VAL A 747 4.83 -12.89 16.79
C VAL A 747 4.48 -11.86 15.72
N SER A 748 3.33 -11.20 15.86
CA SER A 748 2.85 -10.23 14.86
C SER A 748 3.85 -9.10 14.62
N ILE A 749 4.42 -8.52 15.68
CA ILE A 749 5.44 -7.46 15.55
C ILE A 749 6.71 -7.94 14.84
N SER A 750 7.16 -9.16 15.13
CA SER A 750 8.37 -9.73 14.53
C SER A 750 8.18 -10.01 13.04
N GLU A 751 7.04 -10.58 12.66
CA GLU A 751 6.71 -10.83 11.24
C GLU A 751 6.50 -9.52 10.48
N SER A 752 5.73 -8.57 11.01
CA SER A 752 5.45 -7.30 10.33
C SER A 752 6.72 -6.47 10.12
N MET A 753 7.57 -6.30 11.14
CA MET A 753 8.82 -5.54 11.02
C MET A 753 9.82 -6.21 10.07
N THR A 754 9.85 -7.55 10.06
CA THR A 754 10.65 -8.33 9.10
C THR A 754 10.16 -8.10 7.68
N MET A 755 8.85 -8.11 7.44
CA MET A 755 8.29 -7.84 6.11
C MET A 755 8.62 -6.43 5.63
N CYS A 756 8.53 -5.42 6.50
CA CYS A 756 8.99 -4.07 6.17
C CYS A 756 10.47 -4.05 5.76
N THR A 757 11.35 -4.72 6.54
CA THR A 757 12.78 -4.74 6.26
C THR A 757 13.12 -5.46 4.96
N ARG A 758 12.41 -6.56 4.62
CA ARG A 758 12.53 -7.22 3.31
C ARG A 758 12.16 -6.27 2.17
N THR A 759 11.10 -5.49 2.34
CA THR A 759 10.71 -4.47 1.37
C THR A 759 11.78 -3.38 1.23
N LEU A 760 12.35 -2.88 2.34
CA LEU A 760 13.44 -1.89 2.31
C LEU A 760 14.67 -2.40 1.52
N LEU A 761 14.99 -3.68 1.68
CA LEU A 761 16.04 -4.39 0.95
C LEU A 761 15.73 -4.61 -0.54
N GLY A 762 14.48 -4.39 -0.96
CA GLY A 762 14.01 -4.56 -2.33
C GLY A 762 13.67 -6.01 -2.69
N ASP A 763 13.27 -6.83 -1.73
CA ASP A 763 12.71 -8.16 -2.02
C ASP A 763 11.36 -8.05 -2.74
N PRO A 764 10.95 -9.07 -3.51
CA PRO A 764 9.60 -9.13 -4.06
C PRO A 764 8.55 -9.07 -2.94
N LEU A 765 7.47 -8.33 -3.17
CA LEU A 765 6.38 -8.24 -2.21
C LEU A 765 5.61 -9.56 -2.10
N PRO A 766 5.16 -9.93 -0.89
CA PRO A 766 4.23 -11.03 -0.72
C PRO A 766 2.87 -10.72 -1.34
N GLU A 767 2.15 -11.76 -1.77
CA GLU A 767 0.77 -11.61 -2.22
C GLU A 767 -0.13 -11.27 -1.03
N LEU A 768 -0.98 -10.25 -1.18
CA LEU A 768 -2.01 -9.97 -0.19
C LEU A 768 -3.07 -11.07 -0.22
N GLY A 769 -3.61 -11.41 0.96
CA GLY A 769 -4.83 -12.20 1.04
C GLY A 769 -5.99 -11.52 0.29
N ARG A 770 -7.11 -12.24 0.10
CA ARG A 770 -8.26 -11.68 -0.62
C ARG A 770 -8.78 -10.41 0.06
N LEU A 771 -8.61 -9.26 -0.61
CA LEU A 771 -9.08 -7.98 -0.11
C LEU A 771 -10.62 -7.92 -0.15
N ARG A 772 -11.20 -7.46 0.95
CA ARG A 772 -12.63 -7.09 0.99
C ARG A 772 -12.74 -5.62 0.57
N GLY A 773 -13.96 -5.18 0.25
CA GLY A 773 -14.20 -3.74 0.11
C GLY A 773 -14.00 -3.05 1.46
N PRO A 774 -13.54 -1.78 1.49
CA PRO A 774 -13.33 -1.06 2.73
C PRO A 774 -14.60 -1.00 3.58
N HIS A 775 -14.43 -1.09 4.90
CA HIS A 775 -15.51 -1.00 5.86
C HIS A 775 -16.26 0.34 5.73
N PRO A 776 -17.61 0.38 5.80
CA PRO A 776 -18.36 1.64 5.65
C PRO A 776 -17.95 2.75 6.62
N SER A 777 -17.63 2.42 7.88
CA SER A 777 -17.12 3.41 8.84
C SER A 777 -15.74 3.95 8.45
N ALA A 778 -14.89 3.13 7.82
CA ALA A 778 -13.62 3.61 7.26
C ALA A 778 -13.86 4.56 6.09
N LEU A 779 -14.82 4.24 5.19
CA LEU A 779 -15.20 5.15 4.10
C LEU A 779 -15.70 6.50 4.62
N GLN A 780 -16.48 6.52 5.71
CA GLN A 780 -16.91 7.76 6.36
C GLN A 780 -15.72 8.57 6.89
N SER A 781 -14.79 7.89 7.56
CA SER A 781 -13.59 8.51 8.14
C SER A 781 -12.69 9.12 7.04
N LEU A 782 -12.52 8.40 5.93
CA LEU A 782 -11.79 8.88 4.76
C LEU A 782 -12.50 10.07 4.07
N ALA A 783 -13.83 10.04 3.99
CA ALA A 783 -14.62 11.13 3.42
C ALA A 783 -14.50 12.41 4.25
N ARG A 784 -14.58 12.30 5.59
CA ARG A 784 -14.40 13.43 6.51
C ARG A 784 -12.99 14.02 6.42
N ALA A 785 -11.95 13.18 6.51
CA ALA A 785 -10.57 13.64 6.35
C ALA A 785 -10.33 14.31 4.97
N SER A 786 -10.87 13.74 3.89
CA SER A 786 -10.79 14.37 2.56
C SER A 786 -11.50 15.72 2.49
N ALA A 787 -12.65 15.88 3.16
CA ALA A 787 -13.41 17.13 3.18
C ALA A 787 -12.64 18.24 3.92
N GLU A 788 -11.98 17.90 5.02
CA GLU A 788 -11.15 18.86 5.78
C GLU A 788 -9.86 19.22 5.05
N HIS A 789 -9.30 18.32 4.24
CA HIS A 789 -8.01 18.54 3.59
C HIS A 789 -8.08 19.07 2.14
N ARG A 790 -9.22 18.95 1.44
CA ARG A 790 -9.33 19.39 0.02
C ARG A 790 -9.09 20.88 -0.22
N LYS A 791 -9.28 21.71 0.81
CA LYS A 791 -8.97 23.16 0.74
C LYS A 791 -7.47 23.41 0.61
N TYR A 792 -6.63 22.62 1.29
CA TYR A 792 -5.17 22.74 1.29
C TYR A 792 -4.49 21.95 0.16
N TRP A 793 -5.02 20.77 -0.17
CA TRP A 793 -4.35 19.83 -1.09
C TRP A 793 -5.16 19.65 -2.37
N ALA A 794 -4.68 20.23 -3.48
CA ALA A 794 -5.31 20.16 -4.80
C ALA A 794 -5.55 18.72 -5.27
N CYS A 795 -4.65 17.79 -4.91
CA CYS A 795 -4.78 16.37 -5.21
C CYS A 795 -6.03 15.69 -4.62
N LEU A 796 -6.74 16.34 -3.68
CA LEU A 796 -7.96 15.82 -3.05
C LEU A 796 -9.25 16.48 -3.59
N ARG A 797 -9.14 17.44 -4.52
CA ARG A 797 -10.27 18.21 -5.09
C ARG A 797 -11.00 17.43 -6.20
N LEU A 798 -11.52 16.26 -5.84
CA LEU A 798 -12.30 15.40 -6.74
C LEU A 798 -13.78 15.77 -6.67
N ASP A 799 -14.36 16.20 -7.79
CA ASP A 799 -15.77 16.57 -7.91
C ASP A 799 -16.59 15.39 -8.44
N VAL A 800 -16.89 14.45 -7.55
CA VAL A 800 -17.73 13.28 -7.87
C VAL A 800 -19.17 13.58 -7.47
N PRO A 801 -20.13 13.65 -8.42
CA PRO A 801 -21.53 13.87 -8.08
C PRO A 801 -22.04 12.73 -7.20
N ILE A 802 -22.60 13.11 -6.05
CA ILE A 802 -23.16 12.19 -5.05
C ILE A 802 -24.43 11.56 -5.62
N ARG A 803 -24.58 10.23 -5.52
CA ARG A 803 -25.80 9.54 -5.95
C ARG A 803 -26.95 9.93 -5.02
N GLU A 804 -28.02 10.51 -5.56
CA GLU A 804 -29.32 10.47 -4.88
C GLU A 804 -29.75 9.01 -4.74
N ASP A 805 -29.81 8.56 -3.48
CA ASP A 805 -30.27 7.23 -3.11
C ASP A 805 -31.75 7.07 -3.52
N SER A 806 -31.99 6.46 -4.69
CA SER A 806 -33.33 6.15 -5.18
C SER A 806 -33.95 5.01 -4.37
N ARG A 807 -34.28 5.30 -3.12
CA ARG A 807 -35.18 4.47 -2.34
C ARG A 807 -36.56 4.56 -2.99
N PRO A 808 -37.20 3.43 -3.38
CA PRO A 808 -38.58 3.49 -3.81
C PRO A 808 -39.40 3.97 -2.61
N ARG A 809 -39.95 5.18 -2.69
CA ARG A 809 -40.94 5.66 -1.72
C ARG A 809 -42.09 4.63 -1.75
N SER A 810 -42.25 3.91 -0.64
CA SER A 810 -43.38 3.03 -0.40
C SER A 810 -44.67 3.86 -0.47
N GLY A 811 -45.36 3.78 -1.60
CA GLY A 811 -46.68 4.36 -1.76
C GLY A 811 -47.67 3.66 -0.85
N GLN A 812 -48.34 4.42 0.01
CA GLN A 812 -49.61 3.99 0.59
C GLN A 812 -50.72 4.06 -0.47
N PRO A 813 -51.69 3.13 -0.47
CA PRO A 813 -52.69 3.01 -1.53
C PRO A 813 -53.93 3.86 -1.24
N SER A 814 -54.56 4.41 -2.29
CA SER A 814 -56.01 4.68 -2.44
C SER A 814 -56.28 5.46 -3.75
N PRO A 815 -57.47 5.37 -4.37
CA PRO A 815 -58.13 4.18 -4.88
C PRO A 815 -58.47 4.28 -6.39
N ILE A 816 -58.82 3.12 -6.92
CA ILE A 816 -59.26 2.75 -8.27
C ILE A 816 -60.25 3.75 -8.90
N GLN A 817 -60.04 4.07 -10.19
CA GLN A 817 -61.12 4.14 -11.18
C GLN A 817 -60.65 3.62 -12.55
N GLU A 818 -61.37 2.61 -13.02
CA GLU A 818 -61.30 1.92 -14.31
C GLU A 818 -61.68 2.88 -15.45
N ASP A 819 -60.99 2.85 -16.59
CA ASP A 819 -61.38 2.04 -17.76
C ASP A 819 -60.52 2.35 -19.00
N SER A 820 -59.91 1.28 -19.54
CA SER A 820 -59.78 0.79 -20.93
C SER A 820 -59.57 1.71 -22.16
N PRO A 821 -58.87 1.20 -23.22
CA PRO A 821 -58.06 1.94 -24.23
C PRO A 821 -58.80 2.02 -25.60
N PRO A 822 -58.21 2.21 -26.82
CA PRO A 822 -56.82 2.39 -27.29
C PRO A 822 -56.63 3.45 -28.43
N GLU A 823 -55.44 3.48 -29.05
CA GLU A 823 -55.13 3.68 -30.50
C GLU A 823 -54.03 4.72 -30.83
N ASP A 824 -52.87 4.20 -31.27
CA ASP A 824 -51.99 4.77 -32.31
C ASP A 824 -52.79 4.96 -33.64
N PRO A 825 -52.41 5.79 -34.65
CA PRO A 825 -51.03 5.97 -35.12
C PRO A 825 -50.68 7.33 -35.83
N ALA A 826 -49.38 7.46 -36.14
CA ALA A 826 -48.78 7.95 -37.39
C ALA A 826 -49.22 9.26 -38.08
N GLY A 827 -48.22 10.14 -38.24
CA GLY A 827 -47.71 10.52 -39.57
C GLY A 827 -48.29 11.78 -40.22
N GLY A 828 -47.40 12.66 -40.70
CA GLY A 828 -47.80 13.69 -41.65
C GLY A 828 -46.89 14.92 -41.73
N SER A 829 -45.89 14.82 -42.59
CA SER A 829 -45.02 15.88 -43.12
C SER A 829 -45.75 17.17 -43.58
N GLN A 830 -45.12 18.34 -43.44
CA GLN A 830 -44.60 19.17 -44.55
C GLN A 830 -44.23 20.59 -44.07
N SER A 831 -43.02 20.98 -44.46
CA SER A 831 -42.35 22.30 -44.44
C SER A 831 -43.03 23.36 -45.33
N PRO A 832 -42.47 24.57 -45.54
CA PRO A 832 -41.87 25.63 -44.68
C PRO A 832 -42.64 26.97 -45.02
N PRO A 833 -42.10 28.23 -45.13
CA PRO A 833 -40.79 28.81 -44.79
C PRO A 833 -40.81 30.27 -44.20
N VAL A 834 -39.59 30.83 -43.97
CA VAL A 834 -39.09 32.26 -43.88
C VAL A 834 -39.97 33.38 -43.25
N SER A 835 -39.50 34.48 -42.65
CA SER A 835 -38.23 35.22 -42.55
C SER A 835 -38.43 36.41 -41.58
N GLU A 836 -37.33 36.96 -41.05
CA GLU A 836 -37.16 38.37 -40.59
C GLU A 836 -38.01 38.83 -39.38
N GLY A 837 -37.58 39.71 -38.49
CA GLY A 837 -36.48 40.67 -38.48
C GLY A 837 -36.87 41.75 -37.45
N SER A 838 -35.89 42.21 -36.70
CA SER A 838 -35.94 43.14 -35.55
C SER A 838 -36.50 44.54 -35.79
N VAL A 839 -36.70 45.27 -34.68
CA VAL A 839 -36.43 46.71 -34.35
C VAL A 839 -37.66 47.38 -33.73
N ASP A 840 -37.63 48.29 -32.74
CA ASP A 840 -36.60 48.98 -31.94
C ASP A 840 -37.30 49.58 -30.69
N ASP A 841 -36.53 50.27 -29.83
CA ASP A 841 -36.80 51.65 -29.35
C ASP A 841 -36.81 51.98 -27.81
N ILE A 842 -36.05 53.07 -27.51
CA ILE A 842 -36.26 54.16 -26.51
C ILE A 842 -35.54 54.13 -25.13
N LEU A 843 -34.43 54.91 -25.09
CA LEU A 843 -34.01 56.03 -24.20
C LEU A 843 -34.64 56.23 -22.78
N ARG A 844 -33.80 56.43 -21.74
CA ARG A 844 -33.47 57.73 -21.05
C ARG A 844 -32.89 57.58 -19.61
N LEU A 845 -31.72 58.19 -19.42
CA LEU A 845 -31.20 59.03 -18.30
C LEU A 845 -31.80 58.99 -16.88
N GLY A 846 -30.91 58.96 -15.87
CA GLY A 846 -31.13 59.59 -14.55
C GLY A 846 -30.15 59.17 -13.45
N ALA A 847 -29.21 60.05 -13.10
CA ALA A 847 -28.37 59.97 -11.90
C ALA A 847 -28.76 61.06 -10.88
N LEU A 848 -28.39 60.83 -9.62
CA LEU A 848 -28.03 61.80 -8.53
C LEU A 848 -28.89 61.79 -7.23
N CYS A 849 -28.15 61.52 -6.14
CA CYS A 849 -28.00 62.31 -4.90
C CYS A 849 -29.10 62.47 -3.82
N LEU A 850 -28.69 62.04 -2.62
CA LEU A 850 -28.55 62.77 -1.33
C LEU A 850 -29.75 63.09 -0.43
N SER A 851 -29.37 63.27 0.84
CA SER A 851 -30.08 63.80 2.02
C SER A 851 -31.05 62.81 2.70
N ASP A 852 -31.27 62.78 4.01
CA ASP A 852 -30.62 63.24 5.25
C ASP A 852 -31.64 62.94 6.39
N GLU A 853 -31.16 62.89 7.64
CA GLU A 853 -31.86 63.27 8.88
C GLU A 853 -32.66 62.26 9.77
N VAL A 854 -32.09 62.05 10.97
CA VAL A 854 -32.58 62.33 12.35
C VAL A 854 -33.64 61.45 13.08
N GLY A 855 -33.26 61.01 14.29
CA GLY A 855 -34.12 60.78 15.49
C GLY A 855 -33.68 59.57 16.36
N ALA A 856 -32.88 59.72 17.43
CA ALA A 856 -33.26 59.99 18.86
C ALA A 856 -34.10 58.86 19.50
N ASP A 857 -33.97 58.35 20.73
CA ASP A 857 -33.22 58.58 22.00
C ASP A 857 -33.62 57.36 22.89
N SER A 858 -32.80 56.70 23.72
CA SER A 858 -32.62 57.01 25.15
C SER A 858 -32.25 55.72 25.92
N GLY A 859 -31.44 55.83 26.99
CA GLY A 859 -31.44 54.85 28.09
C GLY A 859 -30.10 54.28 28.56
N SER A 860 -29.21 55.12 29.12
CA SER A 860 -28.21 54.70 30.13
C SER A 860 -28.79 54.93 31.55
N PRO A 861 -28.31 54.31 32.66
CA PRO A 861 -27.11 54.86 33.33
C PRO A 861 -26.22 53.90 34.18
N GLN A 862 -24.90 54.21 34.16
CA GLN A 862 -23.98 54.40 35.31
C GLN A 862 -23.41 53.18 36.09
N LEU A 863 -22.18 53.16 36.65
CA LEU A 863 -21.10 54.13 36.90
C LEU A 863 -19.75 53.41 37.21
N SER A 864 -18.65 54.14 37.04
CA SER A 864 -17.19 53.86 36.99
C SER A 864 -16.45 54.08 38.36
N PRO A 865 -15.15 54.52 38.50
CA PRO A 865 -13.85 54.38 37.76
C PRO A 865 -12.60 54.17 38.69
N HIS A 866 -11.36 54.08 38.14
CA HIS A 866 -10.13 54.88 38.46
C HIS A 866 -8.89 54.27 37.73
N GLN A 867 -8.21 54.93 36.76
CA GLN A 867 -7.13 55.96 36.86
C GLN A 867 -5.78 55.39 37.40
N LEU A 868 -4.54 55.64 36.92
CA LEU A 868 -3.85 56.68 36.12
C LEU A 868 -2.43 56.16 35.71
N SER A 869 -1.87 56.63 34.58
CA SER A 869 -0.40 56.61 34.26
C SER A 869 0.34 57.78 34.98
N PRO A 870 1.70 57.97 34.99
CA PRO A 870 2.54 58.23 33.77
C PRO A 870 4.08 57.92 33.81
N ASP A 871 4.70 57.98 32.62
CA ASP A 871 6.00 58.55 32.18
C ASP A 871 7.39 58.38 32.87
N SER A 872 8.37 58.07 32.00
CA SER A 872 9.66 58.77 31.73
C SER A 872 11.03 58.29 32.31
N ALA A 873 11.90 57.91 31.37
CA ALA A 873 13.22 58.50 31.02
C ALA A 873 14.54 58.26 31.84
N LEU A 874 15.56 57.83 31.06
CA LEU A 874 16.99 58.25 31.02
C LEU A 874 18.07 57.67 31.99
N VAL A 875 19.05 57.00 31.34
CA VAL A 875 20.54 57.15 31.43
C VAL A 875 21.27 56.89 32.75
N GLY A 876 22.24 55.96 32.70
CA GLY A 876 23.38 55.92 33.64
C GLY A 876 24.40 54.82 33.34
N ARG A 877 25.50 55.17 32.65
CA ARG A 877 26.73 54.37 32.54
C ARG A 877 27.41 54.19 33.90
N ALA A 878 28.02 53.02 34.15
CA ALA A 878 29.30 52.90 34.88
C ALA A 878 29.92 51.48 34.73
N SER A 879 31.08 51.40 34.09
CA SER A 879 32.19 50.51 34.49
C SER A 879 33.27 51.41 35.11
N PRO A 880 34.12 50.94 36.04
CA PRO A 880 35.35 50.18 35.72
C PRO A 880 35.58 49.03 36.74
N GLY A 881 36.54 48.10 36.69
CA GLY A 881 37.78 47.87 35.96
C GLY A 881 38.70 47.00 36.85
N GLY A 882 39.63 46.25 36.23
CA GLY A 882 40.73 45.49 36.89
C GLY A 882 40.70 43.99 36.53
N ALA A 883 41.42 43.49 35.49
CA ALA A 883 42.87 43.29 35.34
C ALA A 883 43.44 42.24 36.32
N GLU A 884 44.26 41.23 36.01
CA GLU A 884 44.85 40.59 34.81
C GLU A 884 45.62 39.31 35.35
N PRO A 885 46.37 38.49 34.57
CA PRO A 885 46.51 37.02 34.69
C PRO A 885 47.98 36.60 35.05
N PRO A 886 48.69 35.59 34.46
CA PRO A 886 48.40 34.26 33.86
C PRO A 886 49.39 33.15 34.38
N ALA A 887 49.48 32.01 33.65
CA ALA A 887 50.59 31.01 33.52
C ALA A 887 50.19 29.57 33.94
N ALA A 888 50.58 28.46 33.28
CA ALA A 888 51.38 28.19 32.09
C ALA A 888 51.16 26.71 31.67
N GLU A 889 51.74 26.39 30.50
CA GLU A 889 51.77 25.17 29.69
C GLU A 889 52.39 23.91 30.35
N GLU A 890 52.14 22.74 29.73
CA GLU A 890 53.03 21.57 29.45
C GLU A 890 52.13 20.32 29.26
N SER A 891 51.89 19.76 28.07
CA SER A 891 52.72 19.01 27.10
C SER A 891 53.31 17.68 27.60
N GLU A 892 52.90 16.59 26.93
CA GLU A 892 53.68 15.44 26.42
C GLU A 892 53.08 14.03 26.68
N ASP A 893 53.06 13.23 25.60
CA ASP A 893 52.58 11.85 25.45
C ASP A 893 53.59 10.78 26.01
N PRO A 894 53.63 9.50 25.54
CA PRO A 894 53.27 8.28 26.25
C PRO A 894 54.52 7.39 26.53
N PRO A 895 54.44 6.07 26.88
CA PRO A 895 54.30 5.05 25.83
C PRO A 895 53.64 3.70 26.23
N SER A 896 53.35 2.93 25.18
CA SER A 896 53.07 1.49 25.09
C SER A 896 54.16 0.55 25.65
N LEU A 897 53.80 -0.68 26.02
CA LEU A 897 54.22 -1.96 25.37
C LEU A 897 54.02 -3.21 26.28
N LEU A 898 53.34 -4.21 25.71
CA LEU A 898 53.65 -5.66 25.66
C LEU A 898 54.02 -6.50 26.91
N ASP A 899 53.13 -7.45 27.20
CA ASP A 899 53.29 -8.92 27.06
C ASP A 899 53.82 -9.85 28.19
N GLU A 900 53.08 -10.96 28.30
CA GLU A 900 53.31 -12.32 28.83
C GLU A 900 53.87 -12.65 30.24
N GLY A 901 53.19 -13.59 30.92
CA GLY A 901 53.75 -14.37 32.05
C GLY A 901 52.73 -15.15 32.88
N ALA A 902 52.75 -16.48 32.76
CA ALA A 902 51.69 -17.42 33.13
C ALA A 902 51.71 -17.98 34.58
N THR A 903 50.60 -18.68 34.90
CA THR A 903 50.42 -19.85 35.82
C THR A 903 50.31 -19.67 37.35
N LEU A 904 49.14 -20.03 37.93
CA LEU A 904 48.84 -21.31 38.63
C LEU A 904 47.44 -21.31 39.31
N LEU A 905 46.70 -22.41 39.09
CA LEU A 905 45.35 -22.82 39.54
C LEU A 905 45.28 -23.22 41.05
N PRO A 906 44.17 -23.77 41.66
CA PRO A 906 42.86 -24.20 41.11
C PRO A 906 41.58 -23.91 41.97
N SER A 907 40.39 -24.07 41.36
CA SER A 907 39.24 -24.95 41.79
C SER A 907 37.92 -24.53 41.10
N PRO A 908 36.90 -25.41 40.92
CA PRO A 908 36.89 -26.63 40.13
C PRO A 908 35.83 -26.59 39.00
N SER A 909 36.11 -27.29 37.90
CA SER A 909 35.19 -27.49 36.77
C SER A 909 34.61 -28.90 36.81
N ILE A 910 33.30 -29.04 36.56
CA ILE A 910 32.67 -30.30 36.14
C ILE A 910 32.33 -30.14 34.66
N THR A 911 33.01 -30.91 33.81
CA THR A 911 32.74 -31.08 32.38
C THR A 911 31.64 -32.11 32.13
N VAL A 912 30.72 -31.82 31.22
CA VAL A 912 30.10 -32.83 30.35
C VAL A 912 30.11 -32.29 28.92
N GLY A 913 30.68 -33.08 28.01
CA GLY A 913 30.97 -32.70 26.63
C GLY A 913 29.72 -32.55 25.76
N VAL A 914 29.81 -31.62 24.80
CA VAL A 914 28.83 -31.44 23.73
C VAL A 914 29.32 -32.20 22.51
N ALA A 915 28.56 -33.23 22.12
CA ALA A 915 28.67 -33.84 20.80
C ALA A 915 27.65 -33.14 19.89
N PHE A 916 28.11 -32.68 18.72
CA PHE A 916 27.28 -32.13 17.66
C PHE A 916 26.39 -33.21 17.05
N THR A 917 25.08 -32.95 16.97
CA THR A 917 24.19 -33.55 15.97
C THR A 917 23.21 -32.50 15.47
N ASP A 918 23.19 -32.39 14.14
CA ASP A 918 22.38 -31.55 13.28
C ASP A 918 20.91 -32.04 13.26
N THR A 919 19.97 -31.22 13.73
CA THR A 919 18.52 -31.38 13.47
C THR A 919 17.78 -30.06 13.77
N GLY A 920 17.03 -29.56 12.78
CA GLY A 920 16.28 -28.30 12.84
C GLY A 920 15.30 -28.19 14.01
N MET A 921 15.27 -27.00 14.64
CA MET A 921 14.32 -26.68 15.70
C MET A 921 12.95 -26.32 15.11
N LEU A 922 12.01 -27.24 15.25
CA LEU A 922 10.57 -27.00 15.10
C LEU A 922 10.04 -26.30 16.37
N TYR A 923 9.21 -25.26 16.22
CA TYR A 923 8.57 -24.57 17.34
C TYR A 923 7.59 -25.51 18.06
N ALA A 924 7.97 -26.01 19.23
CA ALA A 924 7.09 -26.80 20.10
C ALA A 924 6.31 -25.89 21.06
N VAL A 925 4.98 -25.85 20.93
CA VAL A 925 4.11 -25.36 22.00
C VAL A 925 4.35 -26.24 23.22
N THR A 926 4.95 -25.71 24.29
CA THR A 926 5.23 -26.48 25.50
C THR A 926 3.95 -26.51 26.35
N PRO A 927 3.27 -27.66 26.48
CA PRO A 927 2.06 -27.75 27.30
C PRO A 927 2.39 -27.56 28.77
N LEU A 928 1.47 -26.98 29.54
CA LEU A 928 1.58 -26.92 30.99
C LEU A 928 1.65 -28.34 31.55
N PRO A 929 2.64 -28.65 32.42
CA PRO A 929 2.77 -29.97 33.01
C PRO A 929 1.62 -30.30 33.98
N TRP A 930 0.89 -29.28 34.46
CA TRP A 930 -0.27 -29.42 35.34
C TRP A 930 -1.10 -28.13 35.35
N CYS A 931 -2.41 -28.25 35.60
CA CYS A 931 -3.28 -27.13 35.96
C CYS A 931 -4.38 -27.60 36.94
N PRO A 932 -4.97 -26.72 37.77
CA PRO A 932 -5.97 -27.12 38.78
C PRO A 932 -7.25 -27.72 38.18
N HIS A 933 -7.48 -27.54 36.88
CA HIS A 933 -8.64 -28.10 36.18
C HIS A 933 -8.48 -29.58 35.83
N VAL A 934 -7.27 -30.15 35.93
CA VAL A 934 -7.06 -31.61 35.77
C VAL A 934 -7.84 -32.38 36.85
N ASP A 935 -8.07 -31.78 38.00
CA ASP A 935 -8.82 -32.39 39.09
C ASP A 935 -10.34 -32.46 38.81
N SER A 936 -10.83 -31.80 37.75
CA SER A 936 -12.24 -31.86 37.34
C SER A 936 -12.56 -33.01 36.37
N LEU A 937 -11.56 -33.83 36.01
CA LEU A 937 -11.73 -34.96 35.09
C LEU A 937 -12.73 -35.98 35.64
N GLN A 938 -13.66 -36.41 34.79
CA GLN A 938 -14.59 -37.47 35.13
C GLN A 938 -14.00 -38.86 34.79
N PRO A 939 -14.48 -39.95 35.42
CA PRO A 939 -14.12 -41.30 35.01
C PRO A 939 -14.52 -41.56 33.55
N LEU A 940 -13.65 -42.24 32.78
CA LEU A 940 -13.92 -42.55 31.38
C LEU A 940 -15.17 -43.43 31.22
N PRO A 941 -15.97 -43.22 30.16
CA PRO A 941 -17.15 -44.03 29.89
C PRO A 941 -16.77 -45.49 29.61
N ALA A 942 -17.54 -46.45 30.15
CA ALA A 942 -17.32 -47.89 29.94
C ALA A 942 -17.40 -48.31 28.46
N ALA A 943 -18.11 -47.52 27.64
CA ALA A 943 -18.23 -47.72 26.19
C ALA A 943 -17.00 -47.24 25.40
N GLY A 944 -16.06 -46.54 26.04
CA GLY A 944 -14.90 -45.95 25.37
C GLY A 944 -15.16 -44.54 24.81
N LEU A 945 -14.15 -43.95 24.16
CA LEU A 945 -14.25 -42.70 23.41
C LEU A 945 -14.35 -43.01 21.92
N ASP A 946 -15.25 -42.36 21.19
CA ASP A 946 -15.33 -42.49 19.73
C ASP A 946 -14.59 -41.31 19.07
N ALA A 947 -13.34 -41.54 18.67
CA ALA A 947 -12.51 -40.54 18.01
C ALA A 947 -12.94 -40.20 16.57
N LEU A 948 -13.89 -40.98 16.01
CA LEU A 948 -14.46 -40.78 14.68
C LEU A 948 -15.88 -40.20 14.73
N ALA A 949 -16.39 -39.89 15.93
CA ALA A 949 -17.71 -39.33 16.09
C ALA A 949 -17.81 -37.95 15.39
N PRO A 950 -18.87 -37.71 14.59
CA PRO A 950 -19.15 -36.38 14.07
C PRO A 950 -19.52 -35.43 15.20
N CYS A 951 -19.37 -34.13 14.93
CA CYS A 951 -19.92 -33.09 15.79
C CYS A 951 -21.43 -33.31 15.97
N GLU A 952 -21.89 -33.45 17.22
CA GLU A 952 -23.30 -33.70 17.54
C GLU A 952 -24.24 -32.59 17.03
N GLU A 953 -23.75 -31.36 16.87
CA GLU A 953 -24.57 -30.21 16.46
C GLU A 953 -24.63 -29.98 14.95
N CYS A 954 -23.49 -30.01 14.23
CA CYS A 954 -23.47 -29.73 12.79
C CYS A 954 -23.10 -30.93 11.89
N GLY A 955 -22.80 -32.09 12.47
CA GLY A 955 -22.38 -33.28 11.72
C GLY A 955 -20.98 -33.19 11.10
N SER A 956 -20.19 -32.17 11.42
CA SER A 956 -18.80 -32.04 10.93
C SER A 956 -17.96 -33.25 11.32
N GLN A 957 -17.12 -33.70 10.39
CA GLN A 957 -16.09 -34.72 10.63
C GLN A 957 -14.68 -34.12 10.77
N GLY A 958 -14.53 -32.81 10.54
CA GLY A 958 -13.26 -32.09 10.64
C GLY A 958 -13.03 -31.53 12.05
N GLU A 959 -11.82 -31.74 12.59
CA GLU A 959 -11.31 -31.25 13.88
C GLU A 959 -12.30 -31.32 15.05
N ASN A 960 -12.84 -32.50 15.32
CA ASN A 960 -13.73 -32.68 16.45
C ASN A 960 -12.95 -32.88 17.76
N TRP A 961 -13.50 -32.32 18.83
CA TRP A 961 -12.98 -32.41 20.18
C TRP A 961 -13.98 -33.15 21.05
N VAL A 962 -13.51 -33.77 22.13
CA VAL A 962 -14.35 -34.35 23.17
C VAL A 962 -14.19 -33.59 24.48
N CYS A 963 -15.31 -33.28 25.12
CA CYS A 963 -15.31 -32.68 26.44
C CYS A 963 -14.93 -33.74 27.49
N LEU A 964 -13.90 -33.50 28.29
CA LEU A 964 -13.44 -34.46 29.31
C LEU A 964 -14.27 -34.46 30.61
N ALA A 965 -15.38 -33.70 30.62
CA ALA A 965 -16.35 -33.69 31.71
C ALA A 965 -17.67 -34.39 31.35
N CYS A 966 -18.17 -34.23 30.11
CA CYS A 966 -19.47 -34.81 29.71
C CYS A 966 -19.41 -35.67 28.44
N TYR A 967 -18.23 -35.86 27.86
CA TYR A 967 -17.98 -36.71 26.70
C TYR A 967 -18.75 -36.39 25.42
N ARG A 968 -19.34 -35.19 25.34
CA ARG A 968 -19.92 -34.69 24.10
C ARG A 968 -18.83 -34.45 23.07
N VAL A 969 -19.11 -34.83 21.82
CA VAL A 969 -18.21 -34.62 20.68
C VAL A 969 -18.72 -33.47 19.83
N LEU A 970 -17.93 -32.40 19.76
CA LEU A 970 -18.31 -31.16 19.08
C LEU A 970 -17.13 -30.66 18.26
N CYS A 971 -17.42 -29.94 17.17
CA CYS A 971 -16.37 -29.41 16.32
C CYS A 971 -15.55 -28.33 17.05
N GLY A 972 -14.24 -28.35 16.82
CA GLY A 972 -13.26 -27.49 17.44
C GLY A 972 -13.38 -26.02 17.04
N ARG A 973 -12.48 -25.20 17.58
CA ARG A 973 -12.54 -23.73 17.46
C ARG A 973 -12.36 -23.18 16.05
N TYR A 974 -11.74 -23.95 15.15
CA TYR A 974 -11.49 -23.55 13.76
C TYR A 974 -12.56 -24.02 12.78
N VAL A 975 -13.60 -24.72 13.28
CA VAL A 975 -14.68 -25.27 12.45
C VAL A 975 -15.97 -24.45 12.61
N ASN A 976 -16.82 -24.76 13.59
CA ASN A 976 -17.99 -23.94 13.93
C ASN A 976 -18.04 -23.60 15.43
N GLN A 977 -16.94 -23.82 16.16
CA GLN A 977 -16.79 -23.42 17.56
C GLN A 977 -17.80 -24.05 18.55
N HIS A 978 -18.53 -25.11 18.17
CA HIS A 978 -19.49 -25.75 19.09
C HIS A 978 -18.83 -26.25 20.38
N MET A 979 -17.59 -26.77 20.32
CA MET A 979 -16.89 -27.16 21.55
C MET A 979 -16.50 -25.96 22.43
N LEU A 980 -16.25 -24.80 21.83
CA LEU A 980 -15.96 -23.56 22.55
C LEU A 980 -17.25 -23.00 23.18
N ALA A 981 -18.34 -22.97 22.44
CA ALA A 981 -19.66 -22.58 22.94
C ALA A 981 -20.10 -23.51 24.10
N HIS A 982 -19.90 -24.81 23.95
CA HIS A 982 -20.15 -25.79 25.00
C HIS A 982 -19.29 -25.52 26.25
N GLY A 983 -17.98 -25.28 26.10
CA GLY A 983 -17.11 -24.93 27.23
C GLY A 983 -17.58 -23.68 27.98
N SER A 984 -17.98 -22.64 27.25
CA SER A 984 -18.50 -21.39 27.83
C SER A 984 -19.85 -21.55 28.54
N VAL A 985 -20.75 -22.38 27.98
CA VAL A 985 -22.09 -22.59 28.54
C VAL A 985 -22.09 -23.56 29.72
N SER A 986 -21.31 -24.65 29.62
CA SER A 986 -21.26 -25.70 30.65
C SER A 986 -20.25 -25.43 31.76
N GLY A 987 -19.29 -24.53 31.55
CA GLY A 987 -18.17 -24.32 32.45
C GLY A 987 -17.18 -25.50 32.51
N HIS A 988 -17.28 -26.46 31.57
CA HIS A 988 -16.39 -27.61 31.53
C HIS A 988 -14.99 -27.19 31.04
N PRO A 989 -13.92 -27.41 31.84
CA PRO A 989 -12.67 -26.69 31.63
C PRO A 989 -11.70 -27.37 30.67
N LEU A 990 -11.83 -28.68 30.43
CA LEU A 990 -10.88 -29.48 29.65
C LEU A 990 -11.53 -30.18 28.46
N VAL A 991 -10.87 -30.09 27.32
CA VAL A 991 -11.27 -30.72 26.06
C VAL A 991 -10.07 -31.42 25.44
N LEU A 992 -10.28 -32.62 24.89
CA LEU A 992 -9.28 -33.38 24.14
C LEU A 992 -9.59 -33.25 22.65
N SER A 993 -8.61 -32.83 21.86
CA SER A 993 -8.73 -32.79 20.42
C SER A 993 -8.52 -34.19 19.83
N TYR A 994 -9.42 -34.66 18.98
CA TYR A 994 -9.21 -35.91 18.24
C TYR A 994 -8.28 -35.74 17.03
N ALA A 995 -7.96 -34.50 16.63
CA ALA A 995 -7.07 -34.23 15.50
C ALA A 995 -5.60 -34.50 15.83
N ASP A 996 -5.15 -34.11 17.02
CA ASP A 996 -3.73 -34.12 17.44
C ASP A 996 -3.55 -34.68 18.87
N LEU A 997 -4.63 -35.13 19.52
CA LEU A 997 -4.63 -35.66 20.89
C LEU A 997 -4.10 -34.68 21.95
N SER A 998 -4.07 -33.39 21.61
CA SER A 998 -3.74 -32.32 22.54
C SER A 998 -4.93 -32.02 23.45
N VAL A 999 -4.65 -31.65 24.70
CA VAL A 999 -5.70 -31.29 25.68
C VAL A 999 -5.63 -29.80 25.91
N TRP A 1000 -6.72 -29.09 25.65
CA TRP A 1000 -6.84 -27.66 25.88
C TRP A 1000 -7.60 -27.38 27.17
N CYS A 1001 -7.10 -26.43 27.95
CA CYS A 1001 -7.76 -25.93 29.14
C CYS A 1001 -8.30 -24.52 28.88
N TYR A 1002 -9.63 -24.35 28.92
CA TYR A 1002 -10.25 -23.05 28.64
C TYR A 1002 -9.86 -21.96 29.65
N PRO A 1003 -9.91 -22.21 30.98
CA PRO A 1003 -9.55 -21.15 31.93
C PRO A 1003 -8.05 -20.82 31.92
N CYS A 1004 -7.18 -21.78 31.62
CA CYS A 1004 -5.73 -21.55 31.56
C CYS A 1004 -5.26 -21.04 30.20
N GLN A 1005 -6.13 -21.04 29.18
CA GLN A 1005 -5.81 -20.71 27.79
C GLN A 1005 -4.50 -21.35 27.30
N SER A 1006 -4.27 -22.61 27.66
CA SER A 1006 -3.04 -23.33 27.34
C SER A 1006 -3.31 -24.81 27.15
N TYR A 1007 -2.43 -25.47 26.40
CA TYR A 1007 -2.40 -26.92 26.34
C TYR A 1007 -1.88 -27.50 27.65
N VAL A 1008 -2.42 -28.64 28.05
CA VAL A 1008 -2.05 -29.32 29.30
C VAL A 1008 -1.59 -30.74 28.98
N HIS A 1009 -0.46 -31.12 29.54
CA HIS A 1009 0.06 -32.48 29.49
C HIS A 1009 0.34 -32.91 30.93
N HIS A 1010 -0.47 -33.83 31.46
CA HIS A 1010 -0.34 -34.36 32.82
C HIS A 1010 -0.69 -35.86 32.83
N PRO A 1011 -0.04 -36.70 33.66
CA PRO A 1011 -0.30 -38.15 33.70
C PRO A 1011 -1.77 -38.55 33.86
N THR A 1012 -2.60 -37.76 34.56
CA THR A 1012 -4.05 -38.03 34.71
C THR A 1012 -4.82 -38.01 33.38
N LEU A 1013 -4.30 -37.34 32.35
CA LEU A 1013 -4.90 -37.28 31.01
C LEU A 1013 -4.53 -38.49 30.14
N LEU A 1014 -3.51 -39.26 30.54
CA LEU A 1014 -2.98 -40.38 29.76
C LEU A 1014 -4.01 -41.47 29.45
N PRO A 1015 -4.91 -41.87 30.37
CA PRO A 1015 -5.96 -42.84 30.05
C PRO A 1015 -6.89 -42.37 28.92
N ALA A 1016 -7.29 -41.09 28.92
CA ALA A 1016 -8.16 -40.52 27.89
C ALA A 1016 -7.44 -40.43 26.53
N LYS A 1017 -6.18 -39.97 26.55
CA LYS A 1017 -5.32 -39.90 25.36
C LYS A 1017 -5.05 -41.29 24.77
N THR A 1018 -4.75 -42.28 25.61
CA THR A 1018 -4.50 -43.67 25.20
C THR A 1018 -5.72 -44.29 24.55
N LEU A 1019 -6.90 -44.06 25.12
CA LEU A 1019 -8.16 -44.57 24.58
C LEU A 1019 -8.49 -43.91 23.23
N ALA A 1020 -8.32 -42.59 23.11
CA ALA A 1020 -8.50 -41.87 21.86
C ALA A 1020 -7.46 -42.31 20.80
N HIS A 1021 -6.20 -42.53 21.20
CA HIS A 1021 -5.14 -43.03 20.33
C HIS A 1021 -5.48 -44.41 19.78
N ARG A 1022 -5.85 -45.36 20.64
CA ARG A 1022 -6.20 -46.73 20.22
C ARG A 1022 -7.38 -46.74 19.24
N MET A 1023 -8.36 -45.86 19.46
CA MET A 1023 -9.52 -45.75 18.56
C MET A 1023 -9.17 -45.11 17.22
N LYS A 1024 -8.24 -44.13 17.23
CA LYS A 1024 -7.80 -43.44 16.02
C LYS A 1024 -6.83 -44.26 15.16
N PHE A 1025 -5.93 -45.01 15.79
CA PHE A 1025 -4.81 -45.66 15.11
C PHE A 1025 -4.84 -47.20 15.18
N GLY A 1026 -5.74 -47.79 15.98
CA GLY A 1026 -5.85 -49.24 16.11
C GLY A 1026 -4.75 -49.89 16.97
N GLU A 1027 -3.89 -49.10 17.59
CA GLU A 1027 -2.73 -49.56 18.38
C GLU A 1027 -2.53 -48.73 19.65
N ASP A 1028 -1.78 -49.28 20.60
CA ASP A 1028 -1.39 -48.56 21.80
C ASP A 1028 -0.31 -47.50 21.49
N PRO A 1029 -0.37 -46.31 22.13
CA PRO A 1029 0.63 -45.28 21.92
C PRO A 1029 2.02 -45.79 22.31
N ALA A 1030 3.05 -45.44 21.52
CA ALA A 1030 4.43 -45.74 21.84
C ALA A 1030 4.81 -45.18 23.22
N ALA A 1031 5.67 -45.89 23.97
CA ALA A 1031 6.07 -45.47 25.32
C ALA A 1031 6.78 -44.11 25.28
N GLY A 1032 6.08 -43.05 25.73
CA GLY A 1032 6.59 -41.67 25.75
C GLY A 1032 5.60 -40.57 25.35
N LEU A 1033 4.31 -40.88 25.17
CA LEU A 1033 3.24 -39.93 24.78
C LEU A 1033 2.64 -39.12 25.94
#